data_AF-A0A7S3G728-F1
#
_entry.id   AF-A0A7S3G728-F1
#
_cell.length_a   1.000
_cell.length_b   1.000
_cell.length_c   1.000
_cell.angle_alpha   90.00
_cell.angle_beta   90.00
_cell.angle_gamma   90.00
#
_symmetry.space_group_name_H-M   'P 1'
#
loop_
_entity.id
_entity.type
_entity.pdbx_description
1 polymer ?
#
loop_
_entity_poly.entity_id
_entity_poly.type
_entity_poly.pdbx_seq_one_letter_code
_entity_poly.pdbx_strand_id
1 'polypeptide(L)'
;MGDSTDAKLDKGVKIVLVIIGVLSIAFTAVIIAGAVTAGPSSSSSGGEDEAGKTEAFACPFCKEGDVLCTRLALEKVYAGAWNDLMEADPISATYYGLNSWNDKLTNMSMHAIEQRMELDKHYLQCAQTFTSAREELPASDRLNFDLFVWMMESRREYDETKWYLTPTNQLFSGPQIELPQALLAMPFSNGLSDYTNYLVRLDQVPTYIDEVIELMREGLSAGVTVPKVPVRSVSSQIAAIFNTSVEDSVFYIPFKQLFGSSTQAMWAPAVIQSGIQTLTNTVFPAYERFYQFWVNEYYPHLRDTVSMSALPSGLAHYQSLVHYHTTTNMTYQEVHDLGLREVSRIRAEMEQVMARAMVDGAPFNGTLADFIAFLRSSPQFYFDTEEALLTHVQSIVKRAETALPSLFGTLPRCPVGVKAIPAELAPSAPGAYYEDPDIDCTRPGMYNKNTFDLSSRPSFAMQSTSLHEAVPGHHLQIALAKEIKGVPPFRRMVHPTAFIEGWALYAESLGAEMGFYTSDFDYFGRLNDEIFRACRLVVDTGMHALGWSRQEAIDFMTANSALGKTDIEAEIDRYIVMPGQALSYKVGELAIQELKKVYSEKLDLHWNVRVFHDAVLGNGAVTLDLLEDVVASTMEAYLNSKTSSEALSIERVLAALPTWSVAPGGITKIFEFGSFAEATAWLTSAVQHSEELDHHPDINIVEATVTMHMSTKSCKCITHKDVYLARRLDRTYSSVQSSSLNVE
;
A
#
# COMPACT_ATOMS: atom_id res chain seq x y z
N MET A 1 -41.93 -25.06 46.71
CA MET A 1 -42.05 -24.01 47.75
C MET A 1 -40.68 -23.37 47.83
N GLY A 2 -40.45 -22.14 47.39
CA GLY A 2 -41.32 -21.00 47.24
C GLY A 2 -40.50 -19.78 47.68
N ASP A 3 -40.02 -19.05 46.68
CA ASP A 3 -39.86 -17.60 46.59
C ASP A 3 -39.07 -16.74 47.60
N SER A 4 -38.10 -16.02 46.99
CA SER A 4 -37.91 -14.54 46.98
C SER A 4 -37.47 -13.83 48.27
N THR A 5 -36.61 -12.79 48.26
CA THR A 5 -36.52 -11.65 47.34
C THR A 5 -35.14 -10.95 47.30
N ASP A 6 -34.86 -10.39 46.12
CA ASP A 6 -34.23 -9.12 45.77
C ASP A 6 -32.83 -8.71 46.26
N ALA A 7 -31.91 -8.67 45.28
CA ALA A 7 -31.07 -7.50 45.03
C ALA A 7 -30.78 -7.39 43.52
N LYS A 8 -31.57 -6.58 42.83
CA LYS A 8 -31.32 -6.09 41.47
C LYS A 8 -30.11 -5.15 41.51
N LEU A 9 -29.07 -5.46 40.72
CA LEU A 9 -28.04 -4.50 40.35
C LEU A 9 -28.18 -4.20 38.85
N ASP A 10 -28.51 -2.93 38.65
CA ASP A 10 -28.76 -2.18 37.44
C ASP A 10 -27.62 -2.34 36.42
N LYS A 11 -27.90 -2.99 35.28
CA LYS A 11 -27.04 -2.95 34.08
C LYS A 11 -27.76 -2.14 33.00
N GLY A 12 -27.70 -0.83 33.19
CA GLY A 12 -28.16 0.17 32.23
C GLY A 12 -27.17 0.30 31.06
N VAL A 13 -27.64 -0.18 29.91
CA VAL A 13 -27.27 0.14 28.52
C VAL A 13 -26.58 1.49 28.34
N LYS A 14 -25.32 1.46 27.90
CA LYS A 14 -24.68 2.50 27.05
C LYS A 14 -23.60 1.84 26.21
N ILE A 15 -23.91 1.53 24.95
CA ILE A 15 -22.90 1.25 23.92
C ILE A 15 -23.27 2.10 22.70
N VAL A 16 -22.34 2.98 22.34
CA VAL A 16 -22.40 3.97 21.27
C VAL A 16 -21.13 3.75 20.43
N LEU A 17 -21.24 3.97 19.11
CA LEU A 17 -20.18 4.04 18.08
C LEU A 17 -19.59 2.71 17.58
N VAL A 18 -19.17 2.55 16.32
CA VAL A 18 -19.46 3.08 14.98
C VAL A 18 -18.65 2.14 14.06
N ILE A 19 -19.27 1.57 13.03
CA ILE A 19 -18.71 0.55 12.13
C ILE A 19 -18.30 1.26 10.83
N ILE A 20 -17.03 1.21 10.39
CA ILE A 20 -16.60 1.45 8.98
C ILE A 20 -15.29 0.71 8.69
N GLY A 21 -15.22 0.09 7.50
CA GLY A 21 -14.05 0.13 6.61
C GLY A 21 -13.25 -1.16 6.51
N VAL A 22 -13.13 -1.76 5.32
CA VAL A 22 -11.98 -2.56 4.89
C VAL A 22 -11.89 -2.40 3.36
N LEU A 23 -10.75 -1.87 2.86
CA LEU A 23 -10.16 -2.08 1.52
C LEU A 23 -10.70 -1.29 0.30
N SER A 24 -9.88 -0.32 -0.10
CA SER A 24 -9.67 0.02 -1.52
C SER A 24 -8.64 -0.92 -2.19
N ILE A 25 -8.34 -2.08 -1.59
CA ILE A 25 -7.32 -3.00 -2.11
C ILE A 25 -8.02 -4.07 -2.95
N ALA A 26 -7.79 -3.92 -4.25
CA ALA A 26 -8.29 -4.72 -5.36
C ALA A 26 -9.71 -4.36 -5.84
N PHE A 27 -9.83 -4.28 -7.16
CA PHE A 27 -11.07 -4.19 -7.95
C PHE A 27 -11.73 -2.82 -8.07
N THR A 28 -11.15 -1.97 -8.91
CA THR A 28 -11.91 -0.99 -9.68
C THR A 28 -12.22 -1.61 -11.04
N ALA A 29 -13.23 -2.47 -11.11
CA ALA A 29 -13.81 -2.87 -12.39
C ALA A 29 -14.94 -1.90 -12.67
N VAL A 30 -14.87 -1.16 -13.79
CA VAL A 30 -15.92 -0.19 -14.13
C VAL A 30 -16.27 -0.27 -15.62
N ILE A 31 -17.55 -0.05 -16.03
CA ILE A 31 -18.06 0.81 -17.15
C ILE A 31 -19.59 1.11 -17.15
N ILE A 32 -19.98 2.21 -17.83
CA ILE A 32 -21.33 2.75 -18.14
C ILE A 32 -21.87 2.27 -19.51
N ALA A 33 -23.19 2.11 -19.64
CA ALA A 33 -23.90 2.28 -20.91
C ALA A 33 -25.10 3.24 -20.80
N GLY A 34 -25.24 4.11 -21.80
CA GLY A 34 -26.37 5.05 -21.94
C GLY A 34 -27.60 4.42 -22.60
N ALA A 35 -28.79 4.87 -22.17
CA ALA A 35 -30.04 4.64 -22.87
C ALA A 35 -30.87 5.94 -22.92
N VAL A 36 -31.14 6.38 -24.15
CA VAL A 36 -32.07 7.46 -24.50
C VAL A 36 -33.48 6.88 -24.52
N THR A 37 -34.41 7.47 -23.77
CA THR A 37 -35.85 7.20 -23.90
C THR A 37 -36.57 8.37 -24.58
N ALA A 38 -37.34 8.04 -25.63
CA ALA A 38 -38.03 8.95 -26.53
C ALA A 38 -39.31 9.59 -25.97
N GLY A 39 -39.64 10.78 -26.48
CA GLY A 39 -40.97 11.43 -26.42
C GLY A 39 -41.21 12.28 -27.70
N PRO A 40 -42.46 12.45 -28.19
CA PRO A 40 -42.71 12.63 -29.63
C PRO A 40 -43.02 14.07 -30.13
N SER A 41 -42.85 14.23 -31.46
CA SER A 41 -43.36 15.27 -32.39
C SER A 41 -42.68 16.66 -32.32
N SER A 42 -42.27 17.33 -33.40
CA SER A 42 -42.76 17.40 -34.80
C SER A 42 -41.71 17.94 -35.80
N SER A 43 -41.69 17.40 -37.03
CA SER A 43 -41.29 17.98 -38.35
C SER A 43 -40.07 18.94 -38.42
N SER A 44 -39.05 18.78 -39.27
CA SER A 44 -39.06 18.42 -40.69
C SER A 44 -37.64 18.20 -41.26
N SER A 45 -37.53 17.23 -42.17
CA SER A 45 -36.64 17.13 -43.35
C SER A 45 -35.11 17.25 -43.22
N GLY A 46 -34.41 16.17 -43.58
CA GLY A 46 -33.14 16.25 -44.31
C GLY A 46 -32.12 15.15 -43.99
N GLY A 47 -32.08 14.11 -44.83
CA GLY A 47 -30.91 13.35 -45.32
C GLY A 47 -29.75 12.97 -44.39
N GLU A 48 -29.53 11.65 -44.30
CA GLU A 48 -28.24 10.91 -44.29
C GLU A 48 -27.15 11.33 -43.28
N ASP A 49 -26.89 10.46 -42.29
CA ASP A 49 -25.62 9.74 -42.18
C ASP A 49 -25.65 8.75 -40.98
N GLU A 50 -25.71 7.45 -41.30
CA GLU A 50 -25.34 6.37 -40.38
C GLU A 50 -23.81 6.21 -40.39
N ALA A 51 -23.12 6.89 -39.49
CA ALA A 51 -21.75 6.59 -39.11
C ALA A 51 -21.42 7.23 -37.75
N GLY A 52 -21.68 6.51 -36.66
CA GLY A 52 -21.36 6.96 -35.32
C GLY A 52 -20.47 5.96 -34.59
N LYS A 53 -19.29 6.45 -34.16
CA LYS A 53 -18.34 5.87 -33.19
C LYS A 53 -17.14 5.09 -33.73
N THR A 54 -16.26 5.80 -34.44
CA THR A 54 -14.80 5.77 -34.23
C THR A 54 -14.23 7.10 -34.70
N GLU A 55 -14.55 8.22 -34.04
CA GLU A 55 -13.74 9.42 -34.21
C GLU A 55 -12.52 9.27 -33.31
N ALA A 56 -11.34 9.14 -33.92
CA ALA A 56 -10.09 9.40 -33.23
C ALA A 56 -10.22 10.74 -32.51
N PHE A 57 -9.73 10.85 -31.26
CA PHE A 57 -9.73 12.08 -30.46
C PHE A 57 -8.81 13.15 -31.08
N ALA A 58 -9.12 13.60 -32.29
CA ALA A 58 -8.37 14.61 -33.01
C ALA A 58 -8.85 15.99 -32.57
N CYS A 59 -7.94 16.76 -31.97
CA CYS A 59 -8.17 18.18 -31.74
C CYS A 59 -8.12 18.90 -33.11
N PRO A 60 -9.15 19.67 -33.50
CA PRO A 60 -9.27 20.26 -34.84
C PRO A 60 -8.21 21.35 -35.16
N PHE A 61 -7.30 21.64 -34.24
CA PHE A 61 -6.24 22.65 -34.38
C PHE A 61 -4.82 22.08 -34.43
N CYS A 62 -4.66 20.75 -34.40
CA CYS A 62 -3.36 20.12 -34.14
C CYS A 62 -2.57 19.72 -35.37
N LYS A 63 -1.25 19.98 -35.33
CA LYS A 63 -0.27 19.43 -36.26
C LYS A 63 0.40 18.20 -35.64
N GLU A 64 0.80 17.26 -36.49
CA GLU A 64 1.59 16.09 -36.09
C GLU A 64 2.92 16.54 -35.45
N GLY A 65 3.28 15.98 -34.28
CA GLY A 65 4.47 16.39 -33.51
C GLY A 65 4.27 17.60 -32.59
N ASP A 66 3.04 18.07 -32.36
CA ASP A 66 2.77 19.12 -31.37
C ASP A 66 2.60 18.54 -29.96
N VAL A 67 3.57 18.82 -29.09
CA VAL A 67 3.58 18.38 -27.68
C VAL A 67 2.36 18.91 -26.91
N LEU A 68 1.92 20.14 -27.16
CA LEU A 68 0.73 20.70 -26.50
C LEU A 68 -0.53 19.95 -26.91
N CYS A 69 -0.63 19.57 -28.19
CA CYS A 69 -1.73 18.75 -28.69
C CYS A 69 -1.75 17.35 -28.07
N THR A 70 -0.59 16.72 -27.97
CA THR A 70 -0.43 15.41 -27.32
C THR A 70 -0.90 15.47 -25.86
N ARG A 71 -0.47 16.51 -25.12
CA ARG A 71 -0.89 16.72 -23.73
C ARG A 71 -2.40 16.89 -23.60
N LEU A 72 -3.01 17.76 -24.42
CA LEU A 72 -4.46 17.99 -24.38
C LEU A 72 -5.27 16.74 -24.76
N ALA A 73 -4.76 15.92 -25.68
CA ALA A 73 -5.40 14.67 -26.06
C ALA A 73 -5.32 13.64 -24.92
N LEU A 74 -4.15 13.47 -24.30
CA LEU A 74 -3.97 12.61 -23.14
C LEU A 74 -4.81 13.04 -21.95
N GLU A 75 -4.91 14.35 -21.66
CA GLU A 75 -5.81 14.86 -20.61
C GLU A 75 -7.27 14.45 -20.85
N LYS A 76 -7.74 14.46 -22.09
CA LYS A 76 -9.08 13.97 -22.44
C LYS A 76 -9.22 12.47 -22.27
N VAL A 77 -8.20 11.69 -22.63
CA VAL A 77 -8.19 10.23 -22.40
C VAL A 77 -8.29 9.93 -20.90
N TYR A 78 -7.47 10.58 -20.08
CA TYR A 78 -7.48 10.39 -18.63
C TYR A 78 -8.81 10.82 -18.00
N ALA A 79 -9.36 11.97 -18.40
CA ALA A 79 -10.63 12.47 -17.89
C ALA A 79 -11.82 11.62 -18.36
N GLY A 80 -11.80 11.13 -19.58
CA GLY A 80 -12.79 10.19 -20.10
C GLY A 80 -12.77 8.89 -19.30
N ALA A 81 -11.60 8.25 -19.22
CA ALA A 81 -11.41 7.04 -18.44
C ALA A 81 -11.87 7.21 -17.00
N TRP A 82 -11.57 8.37 -16.38
CA TRP A 82 -11.98 8.73 -15.04
C TRP A 82 -13.50 8.86 -14.85
N ASN A 83 -14.18 9.58 -15.73
CA ASN A 83 -15.63 9.79 -15.58
C ASN A 83 -16.39 8.51 -15.84
N ASP A 84 -15.98 7.80 -16.90
CA ASP A 84 -16.53 6.49 -17.20
C ASP A 84 -16.20 5.53 -16.06
N LEU A 85 -15.05 5.73 -15.35
CA LEU A 85 -14.67 5.07 -14.08
C LEU A 85 -15.78 5.08 -13.04
N MET A 86 -16.25 6.28 -12.74
CA MET A 86 -17.01 6.54 -11.52
C MET A 86 -18.50 6.23 -11.67
N GLU A 87 -19.07 6.41 -12.86
CA GLU A 87 -20.50 6.12 -13.06
C GLU A 87 -20.81 4.63 -13.14
N ALA A 88 -19.83 3.90 -13.62
CA ALA A 88 -19.79 2.48 -13.77
C ALA A 88 -19.56 1.67 -12.49
N ASP A 89 -18.76 2.23 -11.59
CA ASP A 89 -18.51 1.71 -10.26
C ASP A 89 -18.86 2.77 -9.20
N PRO A 90 -20.17 3.02 -8.99
CA PRO A 90 -20.68 3.97 -8.02
C PRO A 90 -20.20 3.75 -6.59
N ILE A 91 -19.86 2.50 -6.23
CA ILE A 91 -19.35 2.15 -4.90
C ILE A 91 -17.98 2.80 -4.70
N SER A 92 -17.06 2.62 -5.65
CA SER A 92 -15.77 3.30 -5.65
C SER A 92 -15.92 4.82 -5.61
N ALA A 93 -16.84 5.38 -6.40
CA ALA A 93 -17.11 6.82 -6.39
C ALA A 93 -17.46 7.35 -4.98
N THR A 94 -18.30 6.63 -4.23
CA THR A 94 -18.60 6.98 -2.82
C THR A 94 -17.37 6.91 -1.93
N TYR A 95 -16.52 5.89 -2.07
CA TYR A 95 -15.27 5.81 -1.30
C TYR A 95 -14.34 6.98 -1.60
N TYR A 96 -14.31 7.48 -2.82
CA TYR A 96 -13.52 8.65 -3.18
C TYR A 96 -14.14 9.99 -2.78
N GLY A 97 -15.35 9.98 -2.20
CA GLY A 97 -16.09 11.19 -1.80
C GLY A 97 -16.87 11.84 -2.95
N LEU A 98 -17.04 11.15 -4.08
CA LEU A 98 -17.79 11.63 -5.23
C LEU A 98 -19.27 11.26 -5.10
N ASN A 99 -20.08 12.27 -4.77
CA ASN A 99 -21.44 12.05 -4.32
C ASN A 99 -22.48 11.90 -5.43
N SER A 100 -22.09 12.08 -6.70
CA SER A 100 -23.01 12.09 -7.86
C SER A 100 -23.68 10.73 -8.15
N TRP A 101 -23.15 9.64 -7.59
CA TRP A 101 -23.65 8.28 -7.81
C TRP A 101 -24.04 7.57 -6.50
N ASN A 102 -24.25 8.35 -5.43
CA ASN A 102 -24.61 7.85 -4.10
C ASN A 102 -25.97 7.13 -4.05
N ASP A 103 -26.76 7.18 -5.12
CA ASP A 103 -28.03 6.49 -5.30
C ASP A 103 -27.91 5.18 -6.09
N LYS A 104 -26.73 4.78 -6.59
CA LYS A 104 -26.54 3.58 -7.42
C LYS A 104 -25.63 2.55 -6.77
N LEU A 105 -25.89 1.26 -6.98
CA LEU A 105 -24.92 0.18 -6.75
C LEU A 105 -24.24 -0.20 -8.07
N THR A 106 -23.04 -0.75 -7.98
CA THR A 106 -22.30 -1.30 -9.13
C THR A 106 -23.09 -2.45 -9.75
N ASN A 107 -23.33 -2.40 -11.06
CA ASN A 107 -24.02 -3.48 -11.78
C ASN A 107 -23.04 -4.66 -11.96
N MET A 108 -23.35 -5.80 -11.36
CA MET A 108 -22.51 -7.00 -11.35
C MET A 108 -22.87 -8.01 -12.43
N SER A 109 -23.80 -7.71 -13.35
CA SER A 109 -24.10 -8.60 -14.47
C SER A 109 -22.88 -8.84 -15.36
N MET A 110 -22.81 -10.01 -15.99
CA MET A 110 -21.74 -10.34 -16.94
C MET A 110 -21.64 -9.31 -18.07
N HIS A 111 -22.78 -8.86 -18.59
CA HIS A 111 -22.81 -7.83 -19.63
C HIS A 111 -22.16 -6.53 -19.16
N ALA A 112 -22.46 -6.08 -17.94
CA ALA A 112 -21.83 -4.89 -17.40
C ALA A 112 -20.32 -5.10 -17.23
N ILE A 113 -19.89 -6.27 -16.73
CA ILE A 113 -18.46 -6.68 -16.63
C ILE A 113 -17.75 -6.64 -17.99
N GLU A 114 -18.34 -7.21 -19.04
CA GLU A 114 -17.75 -7.19 -20.39
C GLU A 114 -17.63 -5.78 -20.94
N GLN A 115 -18.64 -4.93 -20.67
CA GLN A 115 -18.52 -3.52 -20.99
C GLN A 115 -17.31 -2.90 -20.27
N ARG A 116 -17.04 -3.31 -19.01
CA ARG A 116 -15.88 -2.91 -18.17
C ARG A 116 -14.51 -3.16 -18.80
N MET A 117 -14.42 -4.32 -19.42
CA MET A 117 -13.21 -4.75 -20.09
C MET A 117 -13.00 -3.96 -21.39
N GLU A 118 -14.09 -3.61 -22.09
CA GLU A 118 -13.99 -2.95 -23.38
C GLU A 118 -13.64 -1.45 -23.30
N LEU A 119 -14.09 -0.65 -22.32
CA LEU A 119 -13.51 0.72 -22.20
C LEU A 119 -12.11 0.71 -21.58
N ASP A 120 -11.75 -0.21 -20.67
CA ASP A 120 -10.35 -0.30 -20.21
C ASP A 120 -9.41 -0.54 -21.41
N LYS A 121 -9.80 -1.47 -22.31
CA LYS A 121 -9.13 -1.69 -23.59
C LYS A 121 -9.18 -0.49 -24.53
N HIS A 122 -10.32 0.19 -24.64
CA HIS A 122 -10.46 1.40 -25.47
C HIS A 122 -9.49 2.50 -25.00
N TYR A 123 -9.47 2.80 -23.71
CA TYR A 123 -8.64 3.87 -23.15
C TYR A 123 -7.16 3.53 -23.19
N LEU A 124 -6.79 2.26 -22.97
CA LEU A 124 -5.43 1.80 -23.20
C LEU A 124 -5.01 2.02 -24.66
N GLN A 125 -5.82 1.59 -25.63
CA GLN A 125 -5.53 1.78 -27.05
C GLN A 125 -5.41 3.26 -27.41
N CYS A 126 -6.31 4.11 -26.90
CA CYS A 126 -6.25 5.55 -27.08
C CYS A 126 -4.95 6.14 -26.53
N ALA A 127 -4.55 5.79 -25.31
CA ALA A 127 -3.28 6.22 -24.73
C ALA A 127 -2.09 5.74 -25.58
N GLN A 128 -2.06 4.46 -25.96
CA GLN A 128 -0.95 3.87 -26.72
C GLN A 128 -0.73 4.51 -28.09
N THR A 129 -1.71 5.22 -28.67
CA THR A 129 -1.50 6.02 -29.90
C THR A 129 -0.44 7.12 -29.73
N PHE A 130 -0.16 7.55 -28.49
CA PHE A 130 0.82 8.57 -28.16
C PHE A 130 2.18 8.02 -27.70
N THR A 131 2.40 6.71 -27.77
CA THR A 131 3.65 6.06 -27.31
C THR A 131 4.90 6.65 -27.98
N SER A 132 4.84 6.96 -29.27
CA SER A 132 5.97 7.55 -30.00
C SER A 132 6.29 8.98 -29.56
N ALA A 133 5.32 9.71 -28.99
CA ALA A 133 5.48 11.08 -28.49
C ALA A 133 5.87 11.12 -27.00
N ARG A 134 5.94 9.96 -26.33
CA ARG A 134 6.24 9.84 -24.88
C ARG A 134 7.50 10.59 -24.47
N GLU A 135 8.59 10.47 -25.23
CA GLU A 135 9.88 11.10 -24.89
C GLU A 135 9.89 12.63 -25.08
N GLU A 136 8.92 13.16 -25.82
CA GLU A 136 8.77 14.60 -26.05
C GLU A 136 7.92 15.27 -24.94
N LEU A 137 7.26 14.47 -24.10
CA LEU A 137 6.46 14.96 -22.99
C LEU A 137 7.35 15.53 -21.86
N PRO A 138 6.91 16.60 -21.19
CA PRO A 138 7.48 17.00 -19.91
C PRO A 138 7.46 15.84 -18.91
N ALA A 139 8.44 15.79 -18.01
CA ALA A 139 8.62 14.69 -17.06
C ALA A 139 7.35 14.32 -16.28
N SER A 140 6.56 15.32 -15.84
CA SER A 140 5.29 15.10 -15.14
C SER A 140 4.23 14.42 -16.02
N ASP A 141 4.15 14.79 -17.29
CA ASP A 141 3.18 14.24 -18.24
C ASP A 141 3.61 12.85 -18.71
N ARG A 142 4.91 12.61 -18.85
CA ARG A 142 5.47 11.29 -19.11
C ARG A 142 5.15 10.33 -17.96
N LEU A 143 5.34 10.75 -16.71
CA LEU A 143 4.96 9.95 -15.54
C LEU A 143 3.44 9.64 -15.52
N ASN A 144 2.60 10.62 -15.87
CA ASN A 144 1.16 10.39 -15.99
C ASN A 144 0.84 9.35 -17.07
N PHE A 145 1.49 9.46 -18.23
CA PHE A 145 1.35 8.50 -19.31
C PHE A 145 1.72 7.08 -18.89
N ASP A 146 2.91 6.91 -18.30
CA ASP A 146 3.43 5.60 -17.91
C ASP A 146 2.53 4.91 -16.89
N LEU A 147 2.10 5.64 -15.87
CA LEU A 147 1.23 5.08 -14.84
C LEU A 147 -0.18 4.80 -15.35
N PHE A 148 -0.67 5.60 -16.30
CA PHE A 148 -1.96 5.34 -16.92
C PHE A 148 -1.91 4.06 -17.77
N VAL A 149 -0.87 3.92 -18.60
CA VAL A 149 -0.64 2.72 -19.41
C VAL A 149 -0.50 1.49 -18.51
N TRP A 150 0.38 1.54 -17.51
CA TRP A 150 0.56 0.46 -16.54
C TRP A 150 -0.75 0.10 -15.83
N MET A 151 -1.53 1.08 -15.37
CA MET A 151 -2.79 0.86 -14.67
C MET A 151 -3.80 0.15 -15.58
N MET A 152 -3.92 0.58 -16.83
CA MET A 152 -4.87 0.00 -17.79
C MET A 152 -4.42 -1.39 -18.28
N GLU A 153 -3.13 -1.61 -18.50
CA GLU A 153 -2.56 -2.93 -18.83
C GLU A 153 -2.78 -3.91 -17.68
N SER A 154 -2.48 -3.48 -16.45
CA SER A 154 -2.70 -4.28 -15.24
C SER A 154 -4.15 -4.72 -15.08
N ARG A 155 -5.12 -3.83 -15.36
CA ARG A 155 -6.55 -4.17 -15.30
C ARG A 155 -6.92 -5.22 -16.34
N ARG A 156 -6.40 -5.09 -17.56
CA ARG A 156 -6.63 -6.09 -18.60
C ARG A 156 -6.03 -7.45 -18.27
N GLU A 157 -4.81 -7.49 -17.76
CA GLU A 157 -4.20 -8.74 -17.27
C GLU A 157 -5.02 -9.37 -16.14
N TYR A 158 -5.54 -8.52 -15.25
CA TYR A 158 -6.43 -8.93 -14.19
C TYR A 158 -7.71 -9.58 -14.73
N ASP A 159 -8.32 -9.01 -15.78
CA ASP A 159 -9.52 -9.55 -16.42
C ASP A 159 -9.30 -10.95 -17.02
N GLU A 160 -8.08 -11.24 -17.51
CA GLU A 160 -7.71 -12.56 -18.05
C GLU A 160 -7.76 -13.68 -16.98
N THR A 161 -7.63 -13.34 -15.70
CA THR A 161 -7.72 -14.30 -14.58
C THR A 161 -9.14 -14.84 -14.37
N LYS A 162 -10.16 -14.11 -14.88
CA LYS A 162 -11.58 -14.36 -14.61
C LYS A 162 -11.96 -14.33 -13.13
N TRP A 163 -11.19 -13.66 -12.27
CA TRP A 163 -11.51 -13.54 -10.84
C TRP A 163 -12.80 -12.79 -10.54
N TYR A 164 -13.36 -12.07 -11.52
CA TYR A 164 -14.72 -11.54 -11.43
C TYR A 164 -15.79 -12.64 -11.29
N LEU A 165 -15.49 -13.91 -11.62
CA LEU A 165 -16.34 -15.08 -11.36
C LEU A 165 -16.26 -15.60 -9.92
N THR A 166 -15.31 -15.09 -9.14
CA THR A 166 -15.10 -15.43 -7.72
C THR A 166 -15.25 -14.18 -6.84
N PRO A 167 -16.39 -13.46 -6.88
CA PRO A 167 -16.54 -12.16 -6.24
C PRO A 167 -16.64 -12.23 -4.71
N THR A 168 -16.56 -13.40 -4.07
CA THR A 168 -16.80 -13.55 -2.63
C THR A 168 -15.70 -14.36 -1.94
N ASN A 169 -15.11 -13.78 -0.90
CA ASN A 169 -14.17 -14.45 0.01
C ASN A 169 -14.34 -13.96 1.46
N GLN A 170 -13.52 -14.48 2.38
CA GLN A 170 -13.69 -14.25 3.83
C GLN A 170 -13.14 -12.91 4.35
N LEU A 171 -12.48 -12.11 3.52
CA LEU A 171 -11.70 -10.93 3.95
C LEU A 171 -12.02 -9.66 3.17
N PHE A 172 -12.08 -9.76 1.84
CA PHE A 172 -11.98 -8.60 0.96
C PHE A 172 -13.24 -8.35 0.14
N SER A 173 -13.97 -9.40 -0.23
CA SER A 173 -14.97 -9.28 -1.28
C SER A 173 -16.25 -10.05 -0.98
N GLY A 174 -17.34 -9.58 -1.61
CA GLY A 174 -18.64 -10.21 -1.58
C GLY A 174 -19.67 -9.34 -0.87
N PRO A 175 -20.98 -9.61 -1.11
CA PRO A 175 -22.07 -8.82 -0.55
C PRO A 175 -21.94 -8.62 0.97
N GLN A 176 -21.51 -9.64 1.71
CA GLN A 176 -21.36 -9.61 3.17
C GLN A 176 -20.27 -8.67 3.69
N ILE A 177 -19.37 -8.18 2.83
CA ILE A 177 -18.28 -7.27 3.18
C ILE A 177 -18.48 -5.91 2.49
N GLU A 178 -18.60 -5.91 1.16
CA GLU A 178 -18.56 -4.69 0.35
C GLU A 178 -19.82 -3.82 0.56
N LEU A 179 -21.01 -4.42 0.63
CA LEU A 179 -22.25 -3.65 0.79
C LEU A 179 -22.33 -2.94 2.15
N PRO A 180 -22.11 -3.60 3.31
CA PRO A 180 -22.04 -2.90 4.59
C PRO A 180 -21.08 -1.72 4.57
N GLN A 181 -19.87 -1.91 4.02
CA GLN A 181 -18.85 -0.87 4.03
C GLN A 181 -19.21 0.29 3.09
N ALA A 182 -19.62 0.00 1.85
CA ALA A 182 -19.97 1.03 0.86
C ALA A 182 -21.14 1.91 1.34
N LEU A 183 -22.13 1.28 1.97
CA LEU A 183 -23.31 1.95 2.49
C LEU A 183 -23.01 2.78 3.74
N LEU A 184 -22.08 2.34 4.59
CA LEU A 184 -21.60 3.12 5.74
C LEU A 184 -20.64 4.25 5.35
N ALA A 185 -19.97 4.15 4.20
CA ALA A 185 -19.08 5.18 3.69
C ALA A 185 -19.82 6.39 3.09
N MET A 186 -21.15 6.30 2.92
CA MET A 186 -21.98 7.39 2.39
C MET A 186 -22.02 8.60 3.32
N PRO A 187 -22.09 9.84 2.77
CA PRO A 187 -22.33 11.03 3.57
C PRO A 187 -23.77 11.08 4.09
N PHE A 188 -23.96 11.71 5.25
CA PHE A 188 -25.30 12.00 5.82
C PHE A 188 -25.44 13.47 6.26
N SER A 189 -24.56 14.35 5.76
CA SER A 189 -24.49 15.77 6.13
C SER A 189 -25.51 16.66 5.41
N ASN A 190 -26.10 16.22 4.29
CA ASN A 190 -27.04 16.99 3.48
C ASN A 190 -28.52 16.69 3.80
N GLY A 191 -28.80 16.06 4.94
CA GLY A 191 -30.16 15.79 5.39
C GLY A 191 -30.93 14.84 4.47
N LEU A 192 -32.19 15.15 4.18
CA LEU A 192 -33.12 14.23 3.50
C LEU A 192 -32.60 13.64 2.18
N SER A 193 -31.81 14.39 1.40
CA SER A 193 -31.27 13.92 0.12
C SER A 193 -30.36 12.70 0.30
N ASP A 194 -29.47 12.73 1.29
CA ASP A 194 -28.52 11.63 1.54
C ASP A 194 -29.24 10.36 1.98
N TYR A 195 -30.24 10.48 2.86
CA TYR A 195 -31.07 9.35 3.29
C TYR A 195 -31.95 8.81 2.16
N THR A 196 -32.38 9.66 1.22
CA THR A 196 -33.11 9.22 0.02
C THR A 196 -32.21 8.38 -0.87
N ASN A 197 -31.00 8.85 -1.16
CA ASN A 197 -30.00 8.09 -1.93
C ASN A 197 -29.66 6.75 -1.25
N TYR A 198 -29.52 6.76 0.08
CA TYR A 198 -29.27 5.56 0.88
C TYR A 198 -30.39 4.52 0.74
N LEU A 199 -31.66 4.94 0.87
CA LEU A 199 -32.81 4.05 0.68
C LEU A 199 -32.87 3.49 -0.75
N VAL A 200 -32.59 4.32 -1.76
CA VAL A 200 -32.54 3.88 -3.17
C VAL A 200 -31.45 2.82 -3.40
N ARG A 201 -30.28 2.95 -2.76
CA ARG A 201 -29.24 1.90 -2.80
C ARG A 201 -29.64 0.64 -2.06
N LEU A 202 -30.26 0.74 -0.88
CA LEU A 202 -30.76 -0.43 -0.15
C LEU A 202 -31.79 -1.21 -0.98
N ASP A 203 -32.66 -0.52 -1.72
CA ASP A 203 -33.63 -1.15 -2.61
C ASP A 203 -33.00 -1.90 -3.80
N GLN A 204 -31.75 -1.59 -4.18
CA GLN A 204 -30.99 -2.27 -5.24
C GLN A 204 -30.24 -3.52 -4.75
N VAL A 205 -30.11 -3.74 -3.44
CA VAL A 205 -29.36 -4.87 -2.86
C VAL A 205 -29.81 -6.24 -3.41
N PRO A 206 -31.12 -6.55 -3.60
CA PRO A 206 -31.53 -7.83 -4.16
C PRO A 206 -30.98 -8.07 -5.56
N THR A 207 -31.05 -7.08 -6.45
CA THR A 207 -30.53 -7.19 -7.81
C THR A 207 -29.02 -7.40 -7.80
N TYR A 208 -28.29 -6.64 -6.99
CA TYR A 208 -26.84 -6.80 -6.83
C TYR A 208 -26.48 -8.22 -6.38
N ILE A 209 -27.19 -8.75 -5.36
CA ILE A 209 -26.96 -10.12 -4.87
C ILE A 209 -27.29 -11.17 -5.94
N ASP A 210 -28.41 -11.02 -6.65
CA ASP A 210 -28.82 -11.96 -7.68
C ASP A 210 -27.78 -11.97 -8.84
N GLU A 211 -27.25 -10.81 -9.24
CA GLU A 211 -26.16 -10.70 -10.22
C GLU A 211 -24.87 -11.38 -9.73
N VAL A 212 -24.48 -11.19 -8.47
CA VAL A 212 -23.33 -11.87 -7.86
C VAL A 212 -23.52 -13.40 -7.85
N ILE A 213 -24.71 -13.90 -7.53
CA ILE A 213 -25.04 -15.33 -7.59
C ILE A 213 -24.83 -15.88 -9.01
N GLU A 214 -25.29 -15.16 -10.03
CA GLU A 214 -25.12 -15.59 -11.43
C GLU A 214 -23.64 -15.63 -11.86
N LEU A 215 -22.81 -14.68 -11.43
CA LEU A 215 -21.36 -14.74 -11.66
C LEU A 215 -20.73 -15.98 -11.03
N MET A 216 -21.12 -16.29 -9.80
CA MET A 216 -20.60 -17.44 -9.07
C MET A 216 -21.04 -18.77 -9.71
N ARG A 217 -22.26 -18.83 -10.27
CA ARG A 217 -22.73 -19.98 -11.08
C ARG A 217 -21.92 -20.14 -12.36
N GLU A 218 -21.60 -19.05 -13.05
CA GLU A 218 -20.71 -19.09 -14.21
C GLU A 218 -19.29 -19.57 -13.80
N GLY A 219 -18.79 -19.13 -12.64
CA GLY A 219 -17.56 -19.65 -12.03
C GLY A 219 -17.58 -21.16 -11.81
N LEU A 220 -18.69 -21.70 -11.27
CA LEU A 220 -18.89 -23.16 -11.13
C LEU A 220 -18.84 -23.87 -12.50
N SER A 221 -19.53 -23.32 -13.50
CA SER A 221 -19.58 -23.87 -14.87
C SER A 221 -18.19 -23.88 -15.53
N ALA A 222 -17.42 -22.80 -15.35
CA ALA A 222 -16.09 -22.64 -15.89
C ALA A 222 -14.98 -23.37 -15.10
N GLY A 223 -15.30 -23.93 -13.93
CA GLY A 223 -14.31 -24.54 -13.03
C GLY A 223 -13.40 -23.53 -12.34
N VAL A 224 -13.80 -22.25 -12.28
CA VAL A 224 -13.06 -21.15 -11.64
C VAL A 224 -13.74 -20.83 -10.31
N THR A 225 -13.21 -21.38 -9.23
CA THR A 225 -13.75 -21.21 -7.87
C THR A 225 -12.67 -20.83 -6.85
N VAL A 226 -13.10 -20.21 -5.76
CA VAL A 226 -12.24 -19.95 -4.60
C VAL A 226 -11.82 -21.28 -3.91
N PRO A 227 -10.64 -21.33 -3.28
CA PRO A 227 -10.26 -22.43 -2.38
C PRO A 227 -11.23 -22.59 -1.23
N LYS A 228 -11.62 -23.83 -0.93
CA LYS A 228 -12.61 -24.16 0.10
C LYS A 228 -12.21 -23.80 1.52
N VAL A 229 -10.93 -23.97 1.86
CA VAL A 229 -10.42 -23.81 3.23
C VAL A 229 -10.53 -22.35 3.71
N PRO A 230 -9.97 -21.34 3.01
CA PRO A 230 -10.06 -19.94 3.45
C PRO A 230 -11.50 -19.44 3.65
N VAL A 231 -12.42 -19.85 2.79
CA VAL A 231 -13.80 -19.31 2.79
C VAL A 231 -14.78 -20.05 3.70
N ARG A 232 -14.29 -20.91 4.60
CA ARG A 232 -15.09 -21.69 5.56
C ARG A 232 -15.94 -20.81 6.51
N SER A 233 -15.55 -19.57 6.76
CA SER A 233 -16.27 -18.64 7.64
C SER A 233 -17.33 -17.80 6.91
N VAL A 234 -17.35 -17.79 5.57
CA VAL A 234 -18.21 -16.89 4.79
C VAL A 234 -19.69 -17.12 5.08
N SER A 235 -20.13 -18.37 5.26
CA SER A 235 -21.53 -18.66 5.60
C SER A 235 -21.95 -17.99 6.91
N SER A 236 -21.07 -17.95 7.91
CA SER A 236 -21.34 -17.27 9.18
C SER A 236 -21.33 -15.75 9.04
N GLN A 237 -20.44 -15.20 8.20
CA GLN A 237 -20.41 -13.78 7.88
C GLN A 237 -21.71 -13.34 7.19
N ILE A 238 -22.18 -14.09 6.18
CA ILE A 238 -23.46 -13.83 5.50
C ILE A 238 -24.62 -13.93 6.51
N ALA A 239 -24.64 -14.98 7.34
CA ALA A 239 -25.69 -15.19 8.34
C ALA A 239 -25.79 -14.05 9.35
N ALA A 240 -24.67 -13.48 9.77
CA ALA A 240 -24.65 -12.35 10.71
C ALA A 240 -25.38 -11.11 10.18
N ILE A 241 -25.49 -10.94 8.86
CA ILE A 241 -26.16 -9.78 8.26
C ILE A 241 -27.68 -9.84 8.43
N PHE A 242 -28.29 -11.02 8.28
CA PHE A 242 -29.76 -11.17 8.29
C PHE A 242 -30.31 -11.84 9.56
N ASN A 243 -29.49 -12.58 10.31
CA ASN A 243 -29.87 -13.22 11.57
C ASN A 243 -29.64 -12.27 12.77
N THR A 244 -30.14 -11.05 12.65
CA THR A 244 -30.04 -10.00 13.65
C THR A 244 -31.32 -9.18 13.69
N SER A 245 -31.55 -8.41 14.76
CA SER A 245 -32.66 -7.46 14.79
C SER A 245 -32.40 -6.32 13.80
N VAL A 246 -33.45 -5.66 13.32
CA VAL A 246 -33.29 -4.50 12.40
C VAL A 246 -32.47 -3.41 13.10
N GLU A 247 -32.73 -3.15 14.38
CA GLU A 247 -32.08 -2.12 15.18
C GLU A 247 -30.59 -2.41 15.44
N ASP A 248 -30.20 -3.68 15.45
CA ASP A 248 -28.82 -4.14 15.62
C ASP A 248 -28.08 -4.29 14.28
N SER A 249 -28.78 -4.16 13.15
CA SER A 249 -28.18 -4.28 11.83
C SER A 249 -27.19 -3.16 11.52
N VAL A 250 -26.10 -3.52 10.83
CA VAL A 250 -25.13 -2.56 10.28
C VAL A 250 -25.79 -1.54 9.34
N PHE A 251 -26.78 -1.97 8.55
CA PHE A 251 -27.49 -1.10 7.63
C PHE A 251 -28.47 -0.14 8.31
N TYR A 252 -28.74 -0.34 9.61
CA TYR A 252 -29.59 0.54 10.40
C TYR A 252 -28.80 1.70 11.04
N ILE A 253 -27.47 1.60 11.09
CA ILE A 253 -26.60 2.57 11.75
C ILE A 253 -26.86 4.01 11.29
N PRO A 254 -26.97 4.33 9.99
CA PRO A 254 -27.23 5.71 9.57
C PRO A 254 -28.51 6.30 10.15
N PHE A 255 -29.59 5.51 10.27
CA PHE A 255 -30.86 5.97 10.81
C PHE A 255 -30.80 6.32 12.29
N LYS A 256 -29.85 5.75 13.05
CA LYS A 256 -29.65 6.10 14.47
C LYS A 256 -29.28 7.57 14.66
N GLN A 257 -28.66 8.19 13.66
CA GLN A 257 -28.29 9.61 13.69
C GLN A 257 -29.51 10.55 13.63
N LEU A 258 -30.67 10.05 13.20
CA LEU A 258 -31.91 10.82 13.12
C LEU A 258 -32.64 10.91 14.48
N PHE A 259 -32.29 10.07 15.46
CA PHE A 259 -32.95 10.05 16.75
C PHE A 259 -32.69 11.33 17.55
N GLY A 260 -33.77 11.97 18.01
CA GLY A 260 -33.68 13.19 18.83
C GLY A 260 -33.28 14.45 18.07
N SER A 261 -33.15 14.38 16.73
CA SER A 261 -32.80 15.53 15.88
C SER A 261 -33.99 16.48 15.70
N SER A 262 -33.96 17.62 16.38
CA SER A 262 -35.03 18.65 16.30
C SER A 262 -35.12 19.31 14.91
N THR A 263 -34.01 19.39 14.18
CA THR A 263 -33.92 19.97 12.84
C THR A 263 -34.49 19.06 11.75
N GLN A 264 -34.64 17.75 12.01
CA GLN A 264 -35.07 16.75 11.03
C GLN A 264 -36.44 16.13 11.38
N ALA A 265 -37.08 16.60 12.45
CA ALA A 265 -38.26 15.99 13.06
C ALA A 265 -39.45 15.79 12.12
N MET A 266 -39.56 16.55 11.03
CA MET A 266 -40.69 16.47 10.09
C MET A 266 -40.66 15.23 9.19
N TRP A 267 -39.48 14.80 8.73
CA TRP A 267 -39.33 13.70 7.77
C TRP A 267 -38.60 12.48 8.36
N ALA A 268 -37.84 12.65 9.44
CA ALA A 268 -37.07 11.57 10.07
C ALA A 268 -37.90 10.31 10.41
N PRO A 269 -39.11 10.42 11.02
CA PRO A 269 -39.91 9.22 11.34
C PRO A 269 -40.30 8.41 10.09
N ALA A 270 -40.63 9.09 8.99
CA ALA A 270 -40.99 8.43 7.74
C ALA A 270 -39.78 7.72 7.12
N VAL A 271 -38.61 8.38 7.08
CA VAL A 271 -37.36 7.80 6.58
C VAL A 271 -36.93 6.59 7.40
N ILE A 272 -36.98 6.67 8.74
CA ILE A 272 -36.67 5.54 9.63
C ILE A 272 -37.62 4.36 9.35
N GLN A 273 -38.92 4.64 9.22
CA GLN A 273 -39.91 3.60 8.95
C GLN A 273 -39.70 2.94 7.57
N SER A 274 -39.40 3.72 6.54
CA SER A 274 -39.04 3.20 5.22
C SER A 274 -37.76 2.35 5.30
N GLY A 275 -36.74 2.81 6.04
CA GLY A 275 -35.53 2.04 6.28
C GLY A 275 -35.83 0.68 6.92
N ILE A 276 -36.64 0.65 7.98
CA ILE A 276 -37.04 -0.61 8.63
C ILE A 276 -37.76 -1.54 7.65
N GLN A 277 -38.67 -1.00 6.82
CA GLN A 277 -39.40 -1.78 5.82
C GLN A 277 -38.48 -2.34 4.74
N THR A 278 -37.58 -1.53 4.18
CA THR A 278 -36.60 -1.97 3.18
C THR A 278 -35.67 -3.02 3.77
N LEU A 279 -35.19 -2.85 5.01
CA LEU A 279 -34.32 -3.85 5.64
C LEU A 279 -35.04 -5.19 5.84
N THR A 280 -36.26 -5.15 6.38
CA THR A 280 -37.04 -6.35 6.71
C THR A 280 -37.54 -7.09 5.47
N ASN A 281 -38.01 -6.36 4.46
CA ASN A 281 -38.72 -6.95 3.32
C ASN A 281 -37.84 -7.14 2.09
N THR A 282 -36.72 -6.40 2.00
CA THR A 282 -35.88 -6.36 0.79
C THR A 282 -34.48 -6.89 1.08
N VAL A 283 -33.76 -6.28 2.01
CA VAL A 283 -32.34 -6.58 2.26
C VAL A 283 -32.13 -7.93 2.93
N PHE A 284 -32.77 -8.17 4.08
CA PHE A 284 -32.56 -9.44 4.83
C PHE A 284 -32.98 -10.67 4.03
N PRO A 285 -34.14 -10.69 3.32
CA PRO A 285 -34.48 -11.83 2.46
C PRO A 285 -33.49 -12.04 1.31
N ALA A 286 -32.85 -11.00 0.78
CA ALA A 286 -31.82 -11.15 -0.24
C ALA A 286 -30.55 -11.82 0.31
N TYR A 287 -30.11 -11.43 1.51
CA TYR A 287 -29.01 -12.09 2.20
C TYR A 287 -29.33 -13.54 2.59
N GLU A 288 -30.56 -13.83 3.01
CA GLU A 288 -30.99 -15.21 3.29
C GLU A 288 -30.92 -16.06 2.01
N ARG A 289 -31.37 -15.55 0.86
CA ARG A 289 -31.21 -16.25 -0.43
C ARG A 289 -29.74 -16.47 -0.76
N PHE A 290 -28.88 -15.46 -0.58
CA PHE A 290 -27.45 -15.58 -0.81
C PHE A 290 -26.80 -16.65 0.08
N TYR A 291 -27.20 -16.72 1.36
CA TYR A 291 -26.76 -17.76 2.29
C TYR A 291 -27.18 -19.16 1.81
N GLN A 292 -28.43 -19.33 1.39
CA GLN A 292 -28.92 -20.63 0.89
C GLN A 292 -28.18 -21.06 -0.38
N PHE A 293 -27.91 -20.13 -1.30
CA PHE A 293 -27.07 -20.40 -2.47
C PHE A 293 -25.65 -20.80 -2.05
N TRP A 294 -25.01 -20.02 -1.18
CA TRP A 294 -23.65 -20.27 -0.71
C TRP A 294 -23.52 -21.67 -0.12
N VAL A 295 -24.40 -22.04 0.82
CA VAL A 295 -24.32 -23.30 1.56
C VAL A 295 -24.70 -24.50 0.71
N ASN A 296 -25.77 -24.40 -0.08
CA ASN A 296 -26.35 -25.56 -0.76
C ASN A 296 -25.81 -25.77 -2.18
N GLU A 297 -25.37 -24.71 -2.87
CA GLU A 297 -24.97 -24.76 -4.28
C GLU A 297 -23.47 -24.48 -4.47
N TYR A 298 -22.94 -23.38 -3.91
CA TYR A 298 -21.57 -22.95 -4.19
C TYR A 298 -20.50 -23.69 -3.37
N TYR A 299 -20.56 -23.61 -2.03
CA TYR A 299 -19.54 -24.14 -1.11
C TYR A 299 -19.22 -25.64 -1.29
N PRO A 300 -20.21 -26.53 -1.55
CA PRO A 300 -19.93 -27.95 -1.77
C PRO A 300 -19.03 -28.23 -2.98
N HIS A 301 -19.03 -27.36 -3.99
CA HIS A 301 -18.36 -27.53 -5.28
C HIS A 301 -17.05 -26.72 -5.41
N LEU A 302 -16.60 -26.09 -4.34
CA LEU A 302 -15.31 -25.39 -4.31
C LEU A 302 -14.13 -26.35 -4.41
N ARG A 303 -13.05 -25.87 -5.02
CA ARG A 303 -11.80 -26.63 -5.10
C ARG A 303 -11.12 -26.80 -3.73
N ASP A 304 -10.50 -27.95 -3.52
CA ASP A 304 -9.68 -28.23 -2.34
C ASP A 304 -8.22 -27.76 -2.49
N THR A 305 -7.77 -27.50 -3.71
CA THR A 305 -6.41 -27.02 -3.98
C THR A 305 -6.22 -25.59 -3.48
N VAL A 306 -5.04 -25.28 -2.96
CA VAL A 306 -4.70 -23.94 -2.42
C VAL A 306 -3.82 -23.12 -3.37
N SER A 307 -3.14 -23.77 -4.31
CA SER A 307 -2.19 -23.11 -5.20
C SER A 307 -2.87 -22.53 -6.45
N MET A 308 -2.20 -21.56 -7.08
CA MET A 308 -2.56 -21.09 -8.42
C MET A 308 -2.10 -22.09 -9.47
N SER A 309 -0.91 -22.67 -9.31
CA SER A 309 -0.35 -23.71 -10.20
C SER A 309 -1.23 -24.94 -10.39
N ALA A 310 -2.19 -25.20 -9.50
CA ALA A 310 -3.19 -26.27 -9.66
C ALA A 310 -4.29 -25.94 -10.69
N LEU A 311 -4.40 -24.69 -11.14
CA LEU A 311 -5.36 -24.26 -12.15
C LEU A 311 -4.76 -24.33 -13.56
N PRO A 312 -5.58 -24.45 -14.63
CA PRO A 312 -5.10 -24.33 -16.00
C PRO A 312 -4.34 -23.03 -16.23
N SER A 313 -3.14 -23.10 -16.84
CA SER A 313 -2.21 -21.96 -17.02
C SER A 313 -1.80 -21.23 -15.73
N GLY A 314 -2.11 -21.80 -14.55
CA GLY A 314 -2.04 -21.08 -13.28
C GLY A 314 -0.62 -20.71 -12.83
N LEU A 315 0.41 -21.45 -13.27
CA LEU A 315 1.80 -21.09 -12.99
C LEU A 315 2.24 -19.85 -13.77
N ALA A 316 1.86 -19.75 -15.06
CA ALA A 316 2.14 -18.57 -15.87
C ALA A 316 1.38 -17.36 -15.34
N HIS A 317 0.10 -17.54 -14.97
CA HIS A 317 -0.69 -16.47 -14.35
C HIS A 317 -0.09 -16.02 -13.01
N TYR A 318 0.38 -16.96 -12.18
CA TYR A 318 1.04 -16.60 -10.94
C TYR A 318 2.30 -15.77 -11.18
N GLN A 319 3.11 -16.08 -12.20
CA GLN A 319 4.25 -15.25 -12.58
C GLN A 319 3.83 -13.84 -13.02
N SER A 320 2.71 -13.68 -13.74
CA SER A 320 2.15 -12.35 -14.05
C SER A 320 1.71 -11.61 -12.78
N LEU A 321 1.13 -12.30 -11.79
CA LEU A 321 0.78 -11.69 -10.51
C LEU A 321 2.00 -11.28 -9.69
N VAL A 322 3.10 -12.04 -9.75
CA VAL A 322 4.39 -11.62 -9.18
C VAL A 322 4.83 -10.30 -9.82
N HIS A 323 4.78 -10.20 -11.15
CA HIS A 323 5.13 -8.98 -11.88
C HIS A 323 4.21 -7.81 -11.47
N TYR A 324 2.90 -8.01 -11.50
CA TYR A 324 1.90 -7.00 -11.15
C TYR A 324 2.08 -6.45 -9.72
N HIS A 325 2.16 -7.34 -8.73
CA HIS A 325 2.23 -6.91 -7.33
C HIS A 325 3.58 -6.35 -6.92
N THR A 326 4.67 -6.86 -7.51
CA THR A 326 6.02 -6.36 -7.21
C THR A 326 6.40 -5.16 -8.07
N THR A 327 5.77 -4.99 -9.23
CA THR A 327 6.16 -4.04 -10.30
C THR A 327 7.60 -4.23 -10.75
N THR A 328 8.10 -5.47 -10.69
CA THR A 328 9.46 -5.86 -11.10
C THR A 328 9.40 -7.03 -12.07
N ASN A 329 10.50 -7.30 -12.77
CA ASN A 329 10.64 -8.49 -13.62
C ASN A 329 11.16 -9.72 -12.87
N MET A 330 11.08 -9.74 -11.54
CA MET A 330 11.53 -10.89 -10.74
C MET A 330 10.68 -12.13 -11.04
N THR A 331 11.35 -13.26 -11.20
CA THR A 331 10.71 -14.56 -11.22
C THR A 331 10.22 -14.95 -9.83
N TYR A 332 9.19 -15.79 -9.72
CA TYR A 332 8.76 -16.33 -8.42
C TYR A 332 9.90 -17.05 -7.68
N GLN A 333 10.87 -17.64 -8.39
CA GLN A 333 12.03 -18.28 -7.78
C GLN A 333 12.99 -17.26 -7.18
N GLU A 334 13.30 -16.16 -7.88
CA GLU A 334 14.13 -15.09 -7.34
C GLU A 334 13.51 -14.44 -6.10
N VAL A 335 12.18 -14.29 -6.09
CA VAL A 335 11.44 -13.81 -4.92
C VAL A 335 11.53 -14.80 -3.75
N HIS A 336 11.37 -16.10 -4.02
CA HIS A 336 11.51 -17.14 -2.98
C HIS A 336 12.91 -17.12 -2.36
N ASP A 337 13.95 -17.10 -3.20
CA ASP A 337 15.34 -17.11 -2.76
C ASP A 337 15.69 -15.82 -1.98
N LEU A 338 15.14 -14.67 -2.39
CA LEU A 338 15.23 -13.43 -1.64
C LEU A 338 14.60 -13.56 -0.25
N GLY A 339 13.42 -14.16 -0.16
CA GLY A 339 12.74 -14.45 1.11
C GLY A 339 13.60 -15.28 2.06
N LEU A 340 14.21 -16.36 1.57
CA LEU A 340 15.08 -17.23 2.38
C LEU A 340 16.33 -16.48 2.89
N ARG A 341 16.92 -15.60 2.07
CA ARG A 341 18.06 -14.76 2.49
C ARG A 341 17.65 -13.77 3.57
N GLU A 342 16.53 -13.07 3.39
CA GLU A 342 16.05 -12.08 4.36
C GLU A 342 15.61 -12.73 5.68
N VAL A 343 14.92 -13.87 5.63
CA VAL A 343 14.62 -14.67 6.83
C VAL A 343 15.91 -15.01 7.58
N SER A 344 16.94 -15.49 6.88
CA SER A 344 18.22 -15.84 7.51
C SER A 344 18.92 -14.62 8.14
N ARG A 345 18.96 -13.49 7.44
CA ARG A 345 19.55 -12.23 7.94
C ARG A 345 18.85 -11.74 9.20
N ILE A 346 17.51 -11.67 9.17
CA ILE A 346 16.71 -11.13 10.26
C ILE A 346 16.78 -12.05 11.49
N ARG A 347 16.78 -13.38 11.30
CA ARG A 347 16.97 -14.33 12.41
C ARG A 347 18.29 -14.11 13.14
N ALA A 348 19.38 -13.92 12.39
CA ALA A 348 20.69 -13.65 12.99
C ALA A 348 20.67 -12.37 13.84
N GLU A 349 19.94 -11.34 13.40
CA GLU A 349 19.75 -10.10 14.16
C GLU A 349 18.86 -10.31 15.40
N MET A 350 17.78 -11.08 15.27
CA MET A 350 16.91 -11.46 16.39
C MET A 350 17.68 -12.22 17.49
N GLU A 351 18.60 -13.12 17.10
CA GLU A 351 19.47 -13.83 18.04
C GLU A 351 20.42 -12.88 18.79
N GLN A 352 20.96 -11.85 18.11
CA GLN A 352 21.80 -10.83 18.76
C GLN A 352 21.00 -10.00 19.77
N VAL A 353 19.76 -9.63 19.43
CA VAL A 353 18.87 -8.86 20.32
C VAL A 353 18.44 -9.71 21.52
N MET A 354 18.08 -10.97 21.28
CA MET A 354 17.77 -11.93 22.35
C MET A 354 18.95 -12.06 23.33
N ALA A 355 20.17 -12.22 22.83
CA ALA A 355 21.35 -12.46 23.67
C ALA A 355 21.67 -11.30 24.63
N ARG A 356 21.23 -10.07 24.33
CA ARG A 356 21.39 -8.89 25.19
C ARG A 356 20.14 -8.50 25.98
N ALA A 357 18.97 -9.02 25.60
CA ALA A 357 17.71 -8.74 26.28
C ALA A 357 17.77 -9.19 27.75
N MET A 358 17.41 -8.30 28.66
CA MET A 358 17.42 -8.56 30.10
C MET A 358 16.05 -9.07 30.57
N VAL A 359 16.01 -10.28 31.12
CA VAL A 359 14.84 -10.89 31.76
C VAL A 359 15.17 -11.13 33.23
N ASP A 360 14.35 -10.61 34.14
CA ASP A 360 14.57 -10.69 35.60
C ASP A 360 15.96 -10.23 36.07
N GLY A 361 16.53 -9.24 35.38
CA GLY A 361 17.81 -8.62 35.72
C GLY A 361 19.06 -9.36 35.21
N ALA A 362 18.90 -10.39 34.38
CA ALA A 362 20.00 -11.09 33.71
C ALA A 362 19.75 -11.23 32.20
N PRO A 363 20.81 -11.35 31.37
CA PRO A 363 20.64 -11.65 29.95
C PRO A 363 19.86 -12.96 29.75
N PHE A 364 18.99 -13.00 28.75
CA PHE A 364 18.21 -14.19 28.43
C PHE A 364 19.12 -15.37 28.10
N ASN A 365 18.88 -16.52 28.75
CA ASN A 365 19.62 -17.75 28.55
C ASN A 365 18.72 -18.82 27.94
N GLY A 366 18.86 -19.05 26.64
CA GLY A 366 18.06 -20.01 25.89
C GLY A 366 18.25 -19.87 24.39
N THR A 367 17.46 -20.63 23.63
CA THR A 367 17.39 -20.52 22.17
C THR A 367 16.41 -19.43 21.75
N LEU A 368 16.45 -19.01 20.48
CA LEU A 368 15.44 -18.09 19.92
C LEU A 368 14.01 -18.65 20.06
N ALA A 369 13.84 -19.97 19.96
CA ALA A 369 12.54 -20.60 20.17
C ALA A 369 12.06 -20.44 21.63
N ASP A 370 12.96 -20.60 22.61
CA ASP A 370 12.64 -20.37 24.02
C ASP A 370 12.28 -18.91 24.28
N PHE A 371 12.98 -17.97 23.64
CA PHE A 371 12.69 -16.54 23.76
C PHE A 371 11.33 -16.18 23.15
N ILE A 372 11.01 -16.69 21.96
CA ILE A 372 9.70 -16.52 21.34
C ILE A 372 8.59 -17.11 22.22
N ALA A 373 8.82 -18.29 22.81
CA ALA A 373 7.88 -18.90 23.74
C ALA A 373 7.66 -18.05 25.01
N PHE A 374 8.73 -17.45 25.54
CA PHE A 374 8.67 -16.49 26.65
C PHE A 374 7.83 -15.26 26.27
N LEU A 375 8.08 -14.65 25.10
CA LEU A 375 7.32 -13.50 24.61
C LEU A 375 5.83 -13.80 24.45
N ARG A 376 5.49 -14.99 23.94
CA ARG A 376 4.10 -15.44 23.73
C ARG A 376 3.32 -15.76 25.00
N SER A 377 4.01 -16.02 26.12
CA SER A 377 3.39 -16.50 27.35
C SER A 377 3.44 -15.51 28.51
N SER A 378 4.31 -14.50 28.44
CA SER A 378 4.52 -13.57 29.54
C SER A 378 3.43 -12.49 29.58
N PRO A 379 2.65 -12.37 30.69
CA PRO A 379 1.55 -11.41 30.79
C PRO A 379 1.98 -9.94 30.63
N GLN A 380 3.25 -9.61 30.89
CA GLN A 380 3.78 -8.24 30.76
C GLN A 380 3.71 -7.67 29.33
N PHE A 381 3.53 -8.53 28.33
CA PHE A 381 3.44 -8.13 26.94
C PHE A 381 1.99 -7.99 26.43
N TYR A 382 0.98 -8.10 27.29
CA TYR A 382 -0.41 -8.10 26.84
C TYR A 382 -1.25 -7.07 27.57
N PHE A 383 -2.37 -6.70 26.95
CA PHE A 383 -3.33 -5.75 27.48
C PHE A 383 -4.52 -6.48 28.10
N ASP A 384 -5.01 -5.98 29.22
CA ASP A 384 -6.18 -6.56 29.90
C ASP A 384 -7.52 -6.18 29.25
N THR A 385 -7.55 -5.04 28.55
CA THR A 385 -8.78 -4.49 27.96
C THR A 385 -8.55 -3.88 26.58
N GLU A 386 -9.62 -3.85 25.78
CA GLU A 386 -9.66 -3.15 24.50
C GLU A 386 -9.27 -1.66 24.64
N GLU A 387 -9.83 -0.98 25.65
CA GLU A 387 -9.56 0.44 25.90
C GLU A 387 -8.07 0.70 26.18
N ALA A 388 -7.40 -0.19 26.93
CA ALA A 388 -5.97 -0.08 27.20
C ALA A 388 -5.14 -0.23 25.91
N LEU A 389 -5.47 -1.21 25.06
CA LEU A 389 -4.82 -1.40 23.76
C LEU A 389 -4.99 -0.18 22.86
N LEU A 390 -6.23 0.31 22.69
CA LEU A 390 -6.51 1.46 21.83
C LEU A 390 -5.85 2.74 22.33
N THR A 391 -5.88 3.00 23.64
CA THR A 391 -5.21 4.15 24.25
C THR A 391 -3.70 4.10 24.02
N HIS A 392 -3.10 2.92 24.18
CA HIS A 392 -1.67 2.73 23.93
C HIS A 392 -1.32 3.03 22.47
N VAL A 393 -2.07 2.47 21.52
CA VAL A 393 -1.89 2.70 20.09
C VAL A 393 -2.05 4.18 19.72
N GLN A 394 -3.08 4.85 20.24
CA GLN A 394 -3.28 6.29 20.03
C GLN A 394 -2.10 7.13 20.54
N SER A 395 -1.51 6.74 21.68
CA SER A 395 -0.33 7.41 22.22
C SER A 395 0.90 7.26 21.32
N ILE A 396 1.07 6.11 20.67
CA ILE A 396 2.15 5.85 19.71
C ILE A 396 1.97 6.77 18.50
N VAL A 397 0.77 6.80 17.92
CA VAL A 397 0.45 7.67 16.77
C VAL A 397 0.74 9.14 17.10
N LYS A 398 0.34 9.63 18.28
CA LYS A 398 0.57 11.03 18.67
C LYS A 398 2.06 11.38 18.84
N ARG A 399 2.84 10.47 19.42
CA ARG A 399 4.30 10.63 19.49
C ARG A 399 4.91 10.65 18.09
N ALA A 400 4.41 9.80 17.20
CA ALA A 400 4.95 9.65 15.85
C ALA A 400 4.69 10.91 15.01
N GLU A 401 3.47 11.48 15.08
CA GLU A 401 3.13 12.78 14.48
C GLU A 401 4.11 13.88 14.88
N THR A 402 4.52 13.90 16.15
CA THR A 402 5.44 14.92 16.70
C THR A 402 6.85 14.78 16.14
N ALA A 403 7.27 13.56 15.77
CA ALA A 403 8.59 13.30 15.21
C ALA A 403 8.67 13.56 13.69
N LEU A 404 7.53 13.60 12.98
CA LEU A 404 7.49 13.75 11.51
C LEU A 404 8.31 14.93 10.95
N PRO A 405 8.28 16.15 11.52
CA PRO A 405 9.01 17.29 10.94
C PRO A 405 10.54 17.09 10.86
N SER A 406 11.10 16.15 11.63
CA SER A 406 12.52 15.81 11.56
C SER A 406 12.87 14.96 10.34
N LEU A 407 11.90 14.21 9.81
CA LEU A 407 12.08 13.24 8.72
C LEU A 407 11.38 13.64 7.42
N PHE A 408 10.44 14.58 7.43
CA PHE A 408 9.64 14.94 6.25
C PHE A 408 9.66 16.45 5.99
N GLY A 409 9.74 16.86 4.73
CA GLY A 409 9.63 18.26 4.34
C GLY A 409 8.17 18.67 4.14
N THR A 410 7.35 17.77 3.61
CA THR A 410 5.91 17.96 3.39
C THR A 410 5.09 17.02 4.27
N LEU A 411 4.04 17.55 4.91
CA LEU A 411 3.11 16.78 5.75
C LEU A 411 1.67 16.92 5.20
N PRO A 412 0.85 15.86 5.27
CA PRO A 412 -0.55 15.94 4.87
C PRO A 412 -1.35 16.82 5.83
N ARG A 413 -2.43 17.40 5.32
CA ARG A 413 -3.43 18.12 6.13
C ARG A 413 -4.48 17.16 6.68
N CYS A 414 -4.72 16.04 6.00
CA CYS A 414 -5.73 15.09 6.43
C CYS A 414 -5.34 14.42 7.75
N PRO A 415 -6.25 14.28 8.74
CA PRO A 415 -5.92 13.67 10.02
C PRO A 415 -6.09 12.14 9.98
N VAL A 416 -5.45 11.47 10.94
CA VAL A 416 -5.61 10.03 11.22
C VAL A 416 -6.34 9.81 12.54
N GLY A 417 -7.32 8.90 12.52
CA GLY A 417 -7.97 8.36 13.71
C GLY A 417 -7.55 6.92 14.00
N VAL A 418 -7.86 6.45 15.21
CA VAL A 418 -7.69 5.03 15.62
C VAL A 418 -9.03 4.50 16.09
N LYS A 419 -9.43 3.31 15.61
CA LYS A 419 -10.66 2.61 16.05
C LYS A 419 -10.47 1.10 16.12
N ALA A 420 -11.36 0.40 16.83
CA ALA A 420 -11.42 -1.05 16.82
C ALA A 420 -12.05 -1.59 15.52
N ILE A 421 -11.61 -2.77 15.09
CA ILE A 421 -12.30 -3.54 14.04
C ILE A 421 -13.65 -4.03 14.59
N PRO A 422 -14.75 -3.94 13.82
CA PRO A 422 -16.06 -4.47 14.24
C PRO A 422 -16.00 -5.95 14.66
N ALA A 423 -16.69 -6.29 15.74
CA ALA A 423 -16.60 -7.60 16.39
C ALA A 423 -17.00 -8.78 15.47
N GLU A 424 -17.87 -8.52 14.49
CA GLU A 424 -18.36 -9.50 13.53
C GLU A 424 -17.29 -9.87 12.48
N LEU A 425 -16.38 -8.94 12.20
CA LEU A 425 -15.29 -9.12 11.23
C LEU A 425 -13.98 -9.53 11.92
N ALA A 426 -13.81 -9.13 13.19
CA ALA A 426 -12.56 -9.24 13.93
C ALA A 426 -11.94 -10.64 14.00
N PRO A 427 -12.69 -11.76 14.10
CA PRO A 427 -12.11 -13.11 14.14
C PRO A 427 -11.41 -13.54 12.85
N SER A 428 -11.85 -13.03 11.71
CA SER A 428 -11.24 -13.31 10.40
C SER A 428 -10.32 -12.18 9.92
N ALA A 429 -10.45 -10.97 10.47
CA ALA A 429 -9.67 -9.81 10.06
C ALA A 429 -8.19 -9.91 10.49
N PRO A 430 -7.26 -9.23 9.79
CA PRO A 430 -5.87 -9.12 10.21
C PRO A 430 -5.73 -8.38 11.56
N GLY A 431 -4.53 -8.41 12.14
CA GLY A 431 -4.26 -7.74 13.43
C GLY A 431 -4.41 -6.21 13.41
N ALA A 432 -4.36 -5.62 12.22
CA ALA A 432 -4.61 -4.21 11.93
C ALA A 432 -4.82 -4.00 10.42
N TYR A 433 -5.40 -2.87 10.04
CA TYR A 433 -5.34 -2.32 8.69
C TYR A 433 -5.60 -0.81 8.69
N TYR A 434 -5.20 -0.14 7.63
CA TYR A 434 -5.49 1.26 7.38
C TYR A 434 -6.67 1.43 6.41
N GLU A 435 -7.53 2.41 6.71
CA GLU A 435 -8.62 2.86 5.86
C GLU A 435 -8.31 4.26 5.35
N ASP A 436 -8.37 4.43 4.03
CA ASP A 436 -8.04 5.70 3.40
C ASP A 436 -9.03 6.84 3.71
N PRO A 437 -8.56 8.09 3.77
CA PRO A 437 -9.43 9.25 3.67
C PRO A 437 -10.04 9.36 2.27
N ASP A 438 -11.12 10.11 2.11
CA ASP A 438 -11.59 10.53 0.79
C ASP A 438 -10.68 11.62 0.18
N ILE A 439 -10.87 11.95 -1.11
CA ILE A 439 -9.97 12.87 -1.84
C ILE A 439 -9.92 14.26 -1.21
N ASP A 440 -11.06 14.74 -0.72
CA ASP A 440 -11.18 16.07 -0.11
C ASP A 440 -10.97 16.06 1.41
N CYS A 441 -10.66 14.89 2.00
CA CYS A 441 -10.51 14.68 3.43
C CYS A 441 -11.73 15.16 4.25
N THR A 442 -12.93 14.94 3.73
CA THR A 442 -14.17 15.06 4.53
C THR A 442 -14.34 13.84 5.44
N ARG A 443 -13.78 12.69 5.04
CA ARG A 443 -13.60 11.50 5.87
C ARG A 443 -12.11 11.33 6.19
N PRO A 444 -11.72 11.25 7.47
CA PRO A 444 -10.31 11.06 7.85
C PRO A 444 -9.82 9.65 7.53
N GLY A 445 -8.51 9.48 7.50
CA GLY A 445 -7.93 8.14 7.47
C GLY A 445 -8.09 7.44 8.82
N MET A 446 -8.29 6.13 8.84
CA MET A 446 -8.49 5.38 10.08
C MET A 446 -7.52 4.20 10.18
N TYR A 447 -6.71 4.20 11.24
CA TYR A 447 -6.01 3.02 11.70
C TYR A 447 -6.98 2.14 12.49
N ASN A 448 -7.35 1.01 11.89
CA ASN A 448 -8.21 -0.01 12.47
C ASN A 448 -7.37 -1.04 13.21
N LYS A 449 -7.57 -1.18 14.52
CA LYS A 449 -6.86 -2.16 15.36
C LYS A 449 -7.77 -3.33 15.71
N ASN A 450 -7.28 -4.55 15.52
CA ASN A 450 -8.01 -5.73 15.95
C ASN A 450 -7.89 -5.91 17.47
N THR A 451 -9.03 -5.80 18.16
CA THR A 451 -9.15 -5.98 19.62
C THR A 451 -9.68 -7.36 20.01
N PHE A 452 -10.01 -8.21 19.02
CA PHE A 452 -10.33 -9.62 19.24
C PHE A 452 -9.08 -10.39 19.66
N ASP A 453 -9.27 -11.32 20.61
CA ASP A 453 -8.22 -12.15 21.19
C ASP A 453 -7.00 -11.32 21.64
N LEU A 454 -7.16 -10.49 22.68
CA LEU A 454 -6.08 -9.64 23.21
C LEU A 454 -4.81 -10.43 23.57
N SER A 455 -4.93 -11.73 23.86
CA SER A 455 -3.79 -12.62 24.12
C SER A 455 -2.93 -12.93 22.88
N SER A 456 -3.39 -12.52 21.70
CA SER A 456 -2.65 -12.53 20.43
C SER A 456 -2.15 -11.14 20.02
N ARG A 457 -2.25 -10.11 20.89
CA ARG A 457 -1.91 -8.72 20.58
C ARG A 457 -0.75 -8.20 21.46
N PRO A 458 0.50 -8.66 21.21
CA PRO A 458 1.62 -8.30 22.06
C PRO A 458 2.00 -6.81 21.96
N SER A 459 2.25 -6.17 23.09
CA SER A 459 2.61 -4.75 23.21
C SER A 459 3.91 -4.40 22.48
N PHE A 460 4.88 -5.31 22.46
CA PHE A 460 6.18 -5.10 21.81
C PHE A 460 6.06 -4.89 20.28
N ALA A 461 5.01 -5.40 19.63
CA ALA A 461 4.77 -5.22 18.19
C ALA A 461 4.02 -3.90 17.88
N MET A 462 3.39 -3.27 18.88
CA MET A 462 2.47 -2.16 18.65
C MET A 462 3.17 -0.92 18.09
N GLN A 463 4.44 -0.70 18.42
CA GLN A 463 5.18 0.45 17.89
C GLN A 463 5.38 0.30 16.38
N SER A 464 5.95 -0.82 15.91
CA SER A 464 6.18 -1.07 14.48
C SER A 464 4.87 -1.04 13.69
N THR A 465 3.86 -1.78 14.15
CA THR A 465 2.54 -1.82 13.48
C THR A 465 1.89 -0.43 13.42
N SER A 466 2.00 0.40 14.45
CA SER A 466 1.38 1.74 14.40
C SER A 466 2.12 2.70 13.47
N LEU A 467 3.45 2.56 13.34
CA LEU A 467 4.22 3.32 12.36
C LEU A 467 3.88 2.89 10.92
N HIS A 468 3.59 1.59 10.72
CA HIS A 468 3.12 1.01 9.45
C HIS A 468 1.75 1.55 9.02
N GLU A 469 0.75 1.45 9.90
CA GLU A 469 -0.64 1.76 9.56
C GLU A 469 -0.96 3.25 9.58
N ALA A 470 -0.33 4.01 10.46
CA ALA A 470 -0.57 5.44 10.62
C ALA A 470 0.60 6.26 10.05
N VAL A 471 1.37 6.90 10.93
CA VAL A 471 2.47 7.79 10.55
C VAL A 471 3.79 7.24 11.07
N PRO A 472 4.86 7.20 10.25
CA PRO A 472 4.98 7.77 8.91
C PRO A 472 4.55 6.84 7.75
N GLY A 473 3.89 5.71 8.01
CA GLY A 473 3.49 4.72 7.00
C GLY A 473 2.28 5.10 6.14
N HIS A 474 1.28 4.21 6.07
CA HIS A 474 0.15 4.32 5.14
C HIS A 474 -0.57 5.66 5.22
N HIS A 475 -0.89 6.16 6.41
CA HIS A 475 -1.60 7.44 6.51
C HIS A 475 -0.83 8.58 5.86
N LEU A 476 0.46 8.71 6.19
CA LEU A 476 1.28 9.79 5.65
C LEU A 476 1.35 9.71 4.13
N GLN A 477 1.67 8.53 3.59
CA GLN A 477 1.86 8.32 2.16
C GLN A 477 0.56 8.52 1.36
N ILE A 478 -0.54 7.90 1.80
CA ILE A 478 -1.82 7.93 1.08
C ILE A 478 -2.45 9.31 1.19
N ALA A 479 -2.43 9.95 2.36
CA ALA A 479 -2.97 11.31 2.51
C ALA A 479 -2.21 12.33 1.63
N LEU A 480 -0.87 12.24 1.57
CA LEU A 480 -0.08 13.06 0.65
C LEU A 480 -0.46 12.81 -0.81
N ALA A 481 -0.62 11.56 -1.21
CA ALA A 481 -1.02 11.20 -2.58
C ALA A 481 -2.39 11.78 -2.98
N LYS A 482 -3.37 11.78 -2.07
CA LYS A 482 -4.70 12.37 -2.32
C LYS A 482 -4.67 13.89 -2.43
N GLU A 483 -3.72 14.54 -1.75
CA GLU A 483 -3.58 16.00 -1.75
C GLU A 483 -2.80 16.58 -2.95
N ILE A 484 -2.23 15.73 -3.82
CA ILE A 484 -1.44 16.17 -4.99
C ILE A 484 -2.29 17.01 -5.94
N LYS A 485 -1.78 18.18 -6.35
CA LYS A 485 -2.45 19.11 -7.28
C LYS A 485 -1.82 19.09 -8.66
N GLY A 486 -2.57 19.53 -9.66
CA GLY A 486 -2.07 19.65 -11.04
C GLY A 486 -1.79 18.31 -11.73
N VAL A 487 -2.37 17.21 -11.22
CA VAL A 487 -2.29 15.88 -11.82
C VAL A 487 -3.68 15.42 -12.25
N PRO A 488 -3.79 14.55 -13.28
CA PRO A 488 -5.04 13.90 -13.63
C PRO A 488 -5.66 13.16 -12.43
N PRO A 489 -7.00 13.08 -12.30
CA PRO A 489 -7.66 12.51 -11.12
C PRO A 489 -7.20 11.10 -10.75
N PHE A 490 -6.95 10.24 -11.75
CA PHE A 490 -6.50 8.86 -11.51
C PHE A 490 -5.17 8.78 -10.73
N ARG A 491 -4.30 9.80 -10.82
CA ARG A 491 -3.00 9.81 -10.11
C ARG A 491 -3.14 9.83 -8.59
N ARG A 492 -4.27 10.31 -8.07
CA ARG A 492 -4.56 10.33 -6.63
C ARG A 492 -5.02 8.97 -6.10
N MET A 493 -5.14 7.97 -6.97
CA MET A 493 -5.76 6.68 -6.64
C MET A 493 -5.08 5.48 -7.30
N VAL A 494 -4.11 5.70 -8.18
CA VAL A 494 -3.25 4.63 -8.66
C VAL A 494 -2.60 3.97 -7.44
N HIS A 495 -2.63 2.63 -7.41
CA HIS A 495 -2.30 1.88 -6.20
C HIS A 495 -1.28 0.75 -6.44
N PRO A 496 -0.05 1.06 -6.91
CA PRO A 496 1.02 0.05 -7.04
C PRO A 496 1.35 -0.53 -5.67
N THR A 497 1.02 -1.81 -5.46
CA THR A 497 1.07 -2.44 -4.13
C THR A 497 2.47 -2.41 -3.54
N ALA A 498 3.51 -2.71 -4.33
CA ALA A 498 4.89 -2.71 -3.87
C ALA A 498 5.36 -1.35 -3.35
N PHE A 499 4.95 -0.23 -3.97
CA PHE A 499 5.29 1.08 -3.46
C PHE A 499 4.61 1.36 -2.12
N ILE A 500 3.32 1.08 -2.01
CA ILE A 500 2.52 1.43 -0.83
C ILE A 500 2.91 0.58 0.37
N GLU A 501 2.98 -0.74 0.18
CA GLU A 501 3.37 -1.68 1.22
C GLU A 501 4.87 -1.61 1.54
N GLY A 502 5.69 -1.37 0.52
CA GLY A 502 7.12 -1.13 0.68
C GLY A 502 7.40 0.14 1.47
N TRP A 503 6.65 1.22 1.23
CA TRP A 503 6.74 2.44 2.01
C TRP A 503 6.35 2.20 3.47
N ALA A 504 5.22 1.55 3.72
CA ALA A 504 4.75 1.29 5.08
C ALA A 504 5.75 0.41 5.86
N LEU A 505 6.33 -0.60 5.23
CA LEU A 505 7.38 -1.42 5.84
C LEU A 505 8.70 -0.64 6.01
N TYR A 506 9.08 0.21 5.06
CA TYR A 506 10.22 1.12 5.22
C TYR A 506 10.01 2.09 6.40
N ALA A 507 8.78 2.59 6.58
CA ALA A 507 8.41 3.48 7.67
C ALA A 507 8.61 2.84 9.06
N GLU A 508 8.45 1.51 9.19
CA GLU A 508 8.78 0.79 10.42
C GLU A 508 10.27 0.95 10.79
N SER A 509 11.17 0.95 9.80
CA SER A 509 12.61 1.13 10.05
C SER A 509 12.96 2.53 10.61
N LEU A 510 12.13 3.55 10.33
CA LEU A 510 12.31 4.92 10.82
C LEU A 510 12.04 5.06 12.32
N GLY A 511 11.40 4.07 12.95
CA GLY A 511 11.07 4.13 14.38
C GLY A 511 12.29 4.33 15.29
N ALA A 512 13.48 3.89 14.88
CA ALA A 512 14.72 4.15 15.63
C ALA A 512 15.10 5.65 15.60
N GLU A 513 15.07 6.27 14.41
CA GLU A 513 15.32 7.70 14.22
C GLU A 513 14.27 8.56 14.94
N MET A 514 13.05 8.03 15.11
CA MET A 514 11.93 8.67 15.80
C MET A 514 11.85 8.37 17.31
N GLY A 515 12.72 7.52 17.86
CA GLY A 515 12.79 7.21 19.29
C GLY A 515 11.76 6.21 19.83
N PHE A 516 11.28 5.25 19.02
CA PHE A 516 10.31 4.23 19.43
C PHE A 516 10.98 2.96 19.99
N TYR A 517 12.03 2.46 19.34
CA TYR A 517 12.66 1.19 19.72
C TYR A 517 13.69 1.34 20.84
N THR A 518 13.20 1.76 22.02
CA THR A 518 14.05 2.11 23.17
C THR A 518 14.45 0.93 24.05
N SER A 519 13.75 -0.21 23.92
CA SER A 519 14.10 -1.46 24.59
C SER A 519 14.43 -2.57 23.59
N ASP A 520 15.15 -3.60 24.04
CA ASP A 520 15.40 -4.78 23.23
C ASP A 520 14.11 -5.52 22.86
N PHE A 521 13.07 -5.45 23.68
CA PHE A 521 11.76 -6.01 23.36
C PHE A 521 11.06 -5.24 22.25
N ASP A 522 11.09 -3.90 22.28
CA ASP A 522 10.53 -3.07 21.21
C ASP A 522 11.26 -3.31 19.88
N TYR A 523 12.60 -3.38 19.94
CA TYR A 523 13.41 -3.63 18.76
C TYR A 523 13.22 -5.06 18.22
N PHE A 524 13.05 -6.05 19.11
CA PHE A 524 12.66 -7.39 18.72
C PHE A 524 11.26 -7.41 18.09
N GLY A 525 10.32 -6.60 18.59
CA GLY A 525 8.99 -6.46 17.99
C GLY A 525 9.04 -5.93 16.55
N ARG A 526 9.88 -4.93 16.28
CA ARG A 526 10.19 -4.48 14.91
C ARG A 526 10.73 -5.62 14.04
N LEU A 527 11.72 -6.36 14.55
CA LEU A 527 12.30 -7.50 13.82
C LEU A 527 11.29 -8.62 13.58
N ASN A 528 10.39 -8.85 14.52
CA ASN A 528 9.30 -9.82 14.38
C ASN A 528 8.34 -9.42 13.24
N ASP A 529 8.00 -8.14 13.15
CA ASP A 529 7.14 -7.64 12.08
C ASP A 529 7.86 -7.67 10.73
N GLU A 530 9.18 -7.44 10.70
CA GLU A 530 10.02 -7.55 9.51
C GLU A 530 10.18 -9.00 9.02
N ILE A 531 10.52 -9.94 9.91
CA ILE A 531 10.68 -11.36 9.53
C ILE A 531 9.36 -11.96 9.05
N PHE A 532 8.23 -11.49 9.58
CA PHE A 532 6.92 -11.86 9.07
C PHE A 532 6.75 -11.47 7.60
N ARG A 533 7.12 -10.25 7.20
CA ARG A 533 7.09 -9.83 5.79
C ARG A 533 8.16 -10.54 4.94
N ALA A 534 9.30 -10.93 5.49
CA ALA A 534 10.25 -11.80 4.77
C ALA A 534 9.69 -13.22 4.55
N CYS A 535 8.98 -13.78 5.54
CA CYS A 535 8.32 -15.08 5.41
C CYS A 535 7.26 -15.07 4.32
N ARG A 536 6.54 -13.96 4.11
CA ARG A 536 5.56 -13.80 3.02
C ARG A 536 6.13 -14.14 1.65
N LEU A 537 7.36 -13.70 1.36
CA LEU A 537 8.03 -14.01 0.09
C LEU A 537 8.17 -15.52 -0.12
N VAL A 538 8.48 -16.26 0.95
CA VAL A 538 8.74 -17.71 0.92
C VAL A 538 7.43 -18.50 0.86
N VAL A 539 6.46 -18.17 1.71
CA VAL A 539 5.23 -18.99 1.83
C VAL A 539 4.28 -18.78 0.66
N ASP A 540 4.19 -17.57 0.10
CA ASP A 540 3.32 -17.28 -1.06
C ASP A 540 3.85 -18.00 -2.31
N THR A 541 5.14 -17.82 -2.64
CA THR A 541 5.80 -18.54 -3.75
C THR A 541 5.85 -20.05 -3.50
N GLY A 542 6.08 -20.45 -2.26
CA GLY A 542 6.04 -21.83 -1.79
C GLY A 542 4.72 -22.51 -2.18
N MET A 543 3.60 -21.92 -1.77
CA MET A 543 2.27 -22.46 -2.05
C MET A 543 1.90 -22.37 -3.52
N HIS A 544 2.06 -21.21 -4.15
CA HIS A 544 1.49 -20.97 -5.48
C HIS A 544 2.33 -21.50 -6.64
N ALA A 545 3.65 -21.66 -6.47
CA ALA A 545 4.55 -22.13 -7.52
C ALA A 545 5.35 -23.40 -7.15
N LEU A 546 5.78 -23.55 -5.90
CA LEU A 546 6.73 -24.61 -5.50
C LEU A 546 6.08 -25.84 -4.82
N GLY A 547 4.75 -25.88 -4.79
CA GLY A 547 3.99 -27.07 -4.38
C GLY A 547 3.84 -27.25 -2.87
N TRP A 548 4.12 -26.23 -2.06
CA TRP A 548 3.88 -26.30 -0.61
C TRP A 548 2.37 -26.40 -0.32
N SER A 549 2.05 -27.23 0.66
CA SER A 549 0.76 -27.27 1.31
C SER A 549 0.55 -26.07 2.22
N ARG A 550 -0.72 -25.80 2.56
CA ARG A 550 -1.09 -24.84 3.62
C ARG A 550 -0.36 -25.11 4.93
N GLN A 551 -0.18 -26.37 5.31
CA GLN A 551 0.45 -26.73 6.58
C GLN A 551 1.96 -26.43 6.56
N GLU A 552 2.66 -26.71 5.46
CA GLU A 552 4.08 -26.35 5.33
C GLU A 552 4.30 -24.83 5.43
N ALA A 553 3.40 -24.04 4.85
CA ALA A 553 3.43 -22.58 4.98
C ALA A 553 3.21 -22.11 6.44
N ILE A 554 2.25 -22.72 7.15
CA ILE A 554 1.99 -22.45 8.58
C ILE A 554 3.22 -22.82 9.43
N ASP A 555 3.79 -24.00 9.20
CA ASP A 555 4.93 -24.51 9.97
C ASP A 555 6.16 -23.62 9.75
N PHE A 556 6.41 -23.21 8.50
CA PHE A 556 7.49 -22.28 8.17
C PHE A 556 7.33 -20.94 8.91
N MET A 557 6.15 -20.32 8.85
CA MET A 557 5.93 -19.03 9.53
C MET A 557 5.98 -19.17 11.06
N THR A 558 5.51 -20.29 11.60
CA THR A 558 5.55 -20.59 13.04
C THR A 558 6.99 -20.73 13.54
N ALA A 559 7.87 -21.36 12.76
CA ALA A 559 9.26 -21.57 13.10
C ALA A 559 10.13 -20.30 13.01
N ASN A 560 9.66 -19.27 12.30
CA ASN A 560 10.44 -18.07 11.98
C ASN A 560 9.91 -16.78 12.60
N SER A 561 8.68 -16.76 13.13
CA SER A 561 8.09 -15.55 13.74
C SER A 561 7.54 -15.80 15.14
N ALA A 562 7.32 -14.73 15.89
CA ALA A 562 6.64 -14.74 17.19
C ALA A 562 5.12 -14.55 17.09
N LEU A 563 4.55 -14.47 15.88
CA LEU A 563 3.11 -14.29 15.66
C LEU A 563 2.26 -15.38 16.31
N GLY A 564 1.04 -15.03 16.73
CA GLY A 564 0.09 -16.01 17.26
C GLY A 564 -0.36 -16.99 16.19
N LYS A 565 -0.71 -18.22 16.59
CA LYS A 565 -1.19 -19.26 15.67
C LYS A 565 -2.41 -18.79 14.86
N THR A 566 -3.36 -18.12 15.51
CA THR A 566 -4.56 -17.57 14.86
C THR A 566 -4.21 -16.60 13.73
N ASP A 567 -3.25 -15.69 13.97
CA ASP A 567 -2.80 -14.72 12.96
C ASP A 567 -2.09 -15.40 11.80
N ILE A 568 -1.22 -16.38 12.08
CA ILE A 568 -0.53 -17.16 11.04
C ILE A 568 -1.55 -17.88 10.15
N GLU A 569 -2.53 -18.56 10.74
CA GLU A 569 -3.56 -19.27 9.97
C GLU A 569 -4.40 -18.31 9.11
N ALA A 570 -4.80 -17.16 9.65
CA ALA A 570 -5.55 -16.14 8.92
C ALA A 570 -4.73 -15.54 7.76
N GLU A 571 -3.44 -15.30 7.97
CA GLU A 571 -2.53 -14.77 6.97
C GLU A 571 -2.23 -15.78 5.86
N ILE A 572 -1.98 -17.06 6.18
CA ILE A 572 -1.85 -18.10 5.16
C ILE A 572 -3.15 -18.22 4.34
N ASP A 573 -4.31 -18.20 4.99
CA ASP A 573 -5.60 -18.22 4.30
C ASP A 573 -5.82 -17.00 3.40
N ARG A 574 -5.31 -15.82 3.80
CA ARG A 574 -5.26 -14.61 2.98
C ARG A 574 -4.41 -14.81 1.73
N TYR A 575 -3.19 -15.34 1.85
CA TYR A 575 -2.29 -15.50 0.70
C TYR A 575 -2.89 -16.47 -0.34
N ILE A 576 -3.57 -17.51 0.14
CA ILE A 576 -4.27 -18.47 -0.73
C ILE A 576 -5.34 -17.81 -1.62
N VAL A 577 -6.06 -16.81 -1.11
CA VAL A 577 -7.11 -16.10 -1.87
C VAL A 577 -6.61 -14.84 -2.57
N MET A 578 -5.39 -14.39 -2.29
CA MET A 578 -4.80 -13.18 -2.87
C MET A 578 -3.32 -13.41 -3.26
N PRO A 579 -3.07 -14.32 -4.23
CA PRO A 579 -1.74 -14.77 -4.59
C PRO A 579 -0.85 -13.64 -5.11
N GLY A 580 0.40 -13.58 -4.65
CA GLY A 580 1.40 -12.63 -5.12
C GLY A 580 1.37 -11.27 -4.40
N GLN A 581 0.24 -10.88 -3.82
CA GLN A 581 0.13 -9.60 -3.10
C GLN A 581 1.09 -9.53 -1.91
N ALA A 582 1.27 -10.64 -1.21
CA ALA A 582 2.15 -10.73 -0.03
C ALA A 582 3.64 -10.47 -0.38
N LEU A 583 4.01 -10.56 -1.66
CA LEU A 583 5.37 -10.34 -2.14
C LEU A 583 5.76 -8.85 -2.16
N SER A 584 4.76 -7.98 -2.32
CA SER A 584 4.92 -6.53 -2.51
C SER A 584 5.67 -5.84 -1.36
N TYR A 585 5.39 -6.25 -0.12
CA TYR A 585 5.91 -5.63 1.11
C TYR A 585 7.44 -5.58 1.15
N LYS A 586 8.10 -6.75 1.22
CA LYS A 586 9.55 -6.82 1.41
C LYS A 586 10.30 -6.42 0.14
N VAL A 587 9.76 -6.70 -1.04
CA VAL A 587 10.34 -6.25 -2.31
C VAL A 587 10.36 -4.71 -2.39
N GLY A 588 9.25 -4.07 -2.05
CA GLY A 588 9.16 -2.60 -2.04
C GLY A 588 10.02 -1.93 -0.98
N GLU A 589 10.07 -2.48 0.25
CA GLU A 589 10.94 -1.97 1.30
C GLU A 589 12.40 -1.97 0.87
N LEU A 590 12.87 -3.10 0.32
CA LEU A 590 14.26 -3.25 -0.12
C LEU A 590 14.60 -2.28 -1.25
N ALA A 591 13.69 -2.05 -2.19
CA ALA A 591 13.88 -1.07 -3.25
C ALA A 591 14.06 0.36 -2.68
N ILE A 592 13.21 0.77 -1.74
CA ILE A 592 13.31 2.09 -1.10
C ILE A 592 14.60 2.20 -0.25
N GLN A 593 14.96 1.14 0.48
CA GLN A 593 16.18 1.11 1.27
C GLN A 593 17.44 1.20 0.41
N GLU A 594 17.46 0.54 -0.75
CA GLU A 594 18.58 0.64 -1.68
C GLU A 594 18.69 2.06 -2.26
N LEU A 595 17.58 2.69 -2.64
CA LEU A 595 17.58 4.10 -3.06
C LEU A 595 18.08 5.02 -1.93
N LYS A 596 17.64 4.84 -0.69
CA LYS A 596 18.13 5.61 0.47
C LYS A 596 19.63 5.45 0.62
N LYS A 597 20.13 4.21 0.55
CA LYS A 597 21.55 3.90 0.65
C LYS A 597 22.35 4.60 -0.45
N VAL A 598 22.00 4.37 -1.72
CA VAL A 598 22.65 4.97 -2.89
C VAL A 598 22.72 6.49 -2.78
N TYR A 599 21.61 7.16 -2.48
CA TYR A 599 21.59 8.62 -2.40
C TYR A 599 22.21 9.16 -1.12
N SER A 600 22.13 8.45 0.01
CA SER A 600 22.86 8.86 1.22
C SER A 600 24.37 8.82 1.02
N GLU A 601 24.88 7.82 0.28
CA GLU A 601 26.29 7.72 -0.07
C GLU A 601 26.70 8.76 -1.13
N LYS A 602 25.84 9.01 -2.13
CA LYS A 602 26.06 9.97 -3.23
C LYS A 602 25.98 11.43 -2.76
N LEU A 603 25.14 11.76 -1.79
CA LEU A 603 25.02 13.14 -1.28
C LEU A 603 25.91 13.40 -0.06
N ASP A 604 26.21 12.36 0.73
CA ASP A 604 27.15 12.42 1.86
C ASP A 604 26.89 13.62 2.80
N LEU A 605 27.72 14.66 2.80
CA LEU A 605 27.54 15.86 3.64
C LEU A 605 26.26 16.66 3.31
N HIS A 606 25.75 16.50 2.11
CA HIS A 606 24.50 17.12 1.66
C HIS A 606 23.30 16.22 1.87
N TRP A 607 23.47 14.99 2.39
CA TRP A 607 22.36 14.10 2.66
C TRP A 607 21.33 14.78 3.55
N ASN A 608 20.08 14.73 3.09
CA ASN A 608 18.94 15.19 3.85
C ASN A 608 17.79 14.21 3.65
N VAL A 609 17.51 13.43 4.68
CA VAL A 609 16.45 12.42 4.66
C VAL A 609 15.07 13.02 4.36
N ARG A 610 14.83 14.29 4.74
CA ARG A 610 13.57 14.99 4.43
C ARG A 610 13.38 15.19 2.93
N VAL A 611 14.47 15.52 2.23
CA VAL A 611 14.44 15.69 0.77
C VAL A 611 14.25 14.34 0.09
N PHE A 612 14.89 13.29 0.58
CA PHE A 612 14.69 11.93 0.07
C PHE A 612 13.25 11.45 0.26
N HIS A 613 12.65 11.62 1.43
CA HIS A 613 11.25 11.25 1.65
C HIS A 613 10.27 12.08 0.80
N ASP A 614 10.51 13.39 0.66
CA ASP A 614 9.71 14.23 -0.23
C ASP A 614 9.86 13.79 -1.71
N ALA A 615 11.04 13.31 -2.12
CA ALA A 615 11.27 12.75 -3.46
C ALA A 615 10.49 11.46 -3.70
N VAL A 616 10.48 10.56 -2.71
CA VAL A 616 9.75 9.27 -2.77
C VAL A 616 8.23 9.51 -2.77
N LEU A 617 7.72 10.41 -1.91
CA LEU A 617 6.28 10.59 -1.70
C LEU A 617 5.63 11.67 -2.56
N GLY A 618 6.41 12.66 -3.04
CA GLY A 618 5.87 13.89 -3.65
C GLY A 618 5.13 13.68 -4.96
N ASN A 619 5.35 12.55 -5.62
CA ASN A 619 4.64 12.15 -6.84
C ASN A 619 3.52 11.14 -6.58
N GLY A 620 3.16 10.91 -5.31
CA GLY A 620 2.19 9.89 -4.92
C GLY A 620 2.71 8.49 -5.21
N ALA A 621 1.82 7.51 -5.26
CA ALA A 621 2.25 6.15 -5.55
C ALA A 621 2.67 6.00 -7.02
N VAL A 622 3.78 5.30 -7.23
CA VAL A 622 4.37 4.98 -8.54
C VAL A 622 4.82 3.51 -8.54
N THR A 623 5.02 2.90 -9.71
CA THR A 623 5.62 1.57 -9.79
C THR A 623 7.10 1.62 -9.40
N LEU A 624 7.69 0.50 -8.94
CA LEU A 624 9.07 0.50 -8.44
C LEU A 624 10.11 0.83 -9.52
N ASP A 625 9.87 0.45 -10.77
CA ASP A 625 10.69 0.83 -11.91
C ASP A 625 10.69 2.35 -12.16
N LEU A 626 9.52 3.00 -12.04
CA LEU A 626 9.40 4.47 -12.16
C LEU A 626 9.89 5.21 -10.90
N LEU A 627 9.91 4.54 -9.75
CA LEU A 627 10.35 5.14 -8.49
C LEU A 627 11.81 5.58 -8.56
N GLU A 628 12.68 4.75 -9.14
CA GLU A 628 14.09 5.08 -9.31
C GLU A 628 14.27 6.37 -10.10
N ASP A 629 13.60 6.51 -11.25
CA ASP A 629 13.66 7.70 -12.10
C ASP A 629 13.16 8.95 -11.37
N VAL A 630 12.04 8.84 -10.64
CA VAL A 630 11.43 9.95 -9.90
C VAL A 630 12.34 10.43 -8.77
N VAL A 631 12.90 9.50 -8.01
CA VAL A 631 13.85 9.82 -6.92
C VAL A 631 15.12 10.40 -7.51
N ALA A 632 15.66 9.79 -8.57
CA ALA A 632 16.88 10.24 -9.22
C ALA A 632 16.78 11.69 -9.69
N SER A 633 15.72 12.01 -10.44
CA SER A 633 15.50 13.38 -10.92
C SER A 633 15.49 14.40 -9.78
N THR A 634 14.83 14.09 -8.66
CA THR A 634 14.72 15.01 -7.52
C THR A 634 16.05 15.13 -6.77
N MET A 635 16.71 14.00 -6.51
CA MET A 635 17.96 13.97 -5.73
C MET A 635 19.13 14.57 -6.51
N GLU A 636 19.16 14.44 -7.84
CA GLU A 636 20.18 15.07 -8.68
C GLU A 636 19.97 16.57 -8.81
N ALA A 637 18.72 17.03 -8.98
CA ALA A 637 18.41 18.46 -8.92
C ALA A 637 18.80 19.07 -7.56
N TYR A 638 18.54 18.35 -6.47
CA TYR A 638 18.95 18.76 -5.14
C TYR A 638 20.47 18.82 -5.00
N LEU A 639 21.20 17.80 -5.43
CA LEU A 639 22.68 17.79 -5.42
C LEU A 639 23.24 18.98 -6.20
N ASN A 640 22.75 19.21 -7.42
CA ASN A 640 23.17 20.33 -8.27
C ASN A 640 22.91 21.69 -7.61
N SER A 641 21.83 21.82 -6.82
CA SER A 641 21.54 23.03 -6.05
C SER A 641 22.51 23.27 -4.89
N LYS A 642 23.18 22.23 -4.39
CA LYS A 642 24.13 22.29 -3.27
C LYS A 642 25.59 22.35 -3.71
N THR A 643 25.91 21.85 -4.90
CA THR A 643 27.26 21.82 -5.47
C THR A 643 27.54 23.03 -6.37
N SER A 644 26.79 24.12 -6.24
CA SER A 644 27.14 25.38 -6.90
C SER A 644 28.53 25.86 -6.44
N SER A 645 29.18 26.69 -7.26
CA SER A 645 30.60 27.10 -7.12
C SER A 645 30.91 28.01 -5.93
N GLU A 646 30.22 27.87 -4.81
CA GLU A 646 30.48 28.63 -3.61
C GLU A 646 31.77 28.14 -2.93
N ALA A 647 32.65 29.09 -2.59
CA ALA A 647 33.88 28.81 -1.88
C ALA A 647 33.58 28.37 -0.43
N LEU A 648 34.16 27.26 0.00
CA LEU A 648 34.07 26.76 1.37
C LEU A 648 35.10 27.43 2.29
N SER A 649 34.74 27.61 3.58
CA SER A 649 35.71 28.03 4.58
C SER A 649 36.66 26.89 4.94
N ILE A 650 37.92 27.23 5.22
CA ILE A 650 38.96 26.26 5.61
C ILE A 650 38.56 25.45 6.84
N GLU A 651 37.89 26.06 7.83
CA GLU A 651 37.44 25.35 9.03
C GLU A 651 36.44 24.23 8.72
N ARG A 652 35.51 24.46 7.78
CA ARG A 652 34.54 23.44 7.35
C ARG A 652 35.22 22.30 6.60
N VAL A 653 36.21 22.63 5.77
CA VAL A 653 36.98 21.65 4.99
C VAL A 653 37.79 20.74 5.92
N LEU A 654 38.50 21.32 6.89
CA LEU A 654 39.30 20.56 7.86
C LEU A 654 38.45 19.71 8.81
N ALA A 655 37.26 20.18 9.18
CA ALA A 655 36.31 19.38 9.97
C ALA A 655 35.79 18.16 9.19
N ALA A 656 35.60 18.28 7.87
CA ALA A 656 35.11 17.21 7.01
C ALA A 656 36.20 16.23 6.54
N LEU A 657 37.46 16.65 6.53
CA LEU A 657 38.60 15.91 5.98
C LEU A 657 39.80 15.89 6.94
N PRO A 658 39.71 15.18 8.08
CA PRO A 658 40.72 15.24 9.13
C PRO A 658 42.10 14.69 8.70
N THR A 659 42.15 13.89 7.63
CA THR A 659 43.41 13.34 7.07
C THR A 659 43.97 14.16 5.90
N TRP A 660 43.32 15.25 5.51
CA TRP A 660 43.78 16.13 4.43
C TRP A 660 44.37 17.41 5.00
N SER A 661 45.32 17.99 4.27
CA SER A 661 45.96 19.26 4.62
C SER A 661 45.54 20.35 3.64
N VAL A 662 45.41 21.59 4.12
CA VAL A 662 45.22 22.74 3.24
C VAL A 662 46.54 23.08 2.56
N ALA A 663 46.51 23.27 1.25
CA ALA A 663 47.62 23.76 0.44
C ALA A 663 47.22 25.06 -0.26
N PRO A 664 48.17 25.85 -0.79
CA PRO A 664 47.82 27.05 -1.56
C PRO A 664 46.87 26.72 -2.71
N GLY A 665 45.66 27.30 -2.67
CA GLY A 665 44.65 27.12 -3.71
C GLY A 665 43.81 25.85 -3.63
N GLY A 666 43.98 24.99 -2.61
CA GLY A 666 43.28 23.71 -2.54
C GLY A 666 43.51 22.89 -1.27
N ILE A 667 43.19 21.61 -1.33
CA ILE A 667 43.52 20.61 -0.31
C ILE A 667 44.45 19.55 -0.90
N THR A 668 45.27 18.93 -0.07
CA THR A 668 46.17 17.87 -0.50
C THR A 668 46.23 16.72 0.50
N LYS A 669 46.45 15.52 -0.03
CA LYS A 669 46.74 14.32 0.74
C LYS A 669 47.71 13.43 -0.02
N ILE A 670 48.55 12.74 0.75
CA ILE A 670 49.48 11.71 0.26
C ILE A 670 48.89 10.35 0.65
N PHE A 671 48.71 9.48 -0.33
CA PHE A 671 48.29 8.10 -0.17
C PHE A 671 49.50 7.18 -0.36
N GLU A 672 49.71 6.24 0.56
CA GLU A 672 50.88 5.34 0.57
C GLU A 672 50.43 3.89 0.39
N PHE A 673 51.09 3.16 -0.51
CA PHE A 673 50.76 1.78 -0.85
C PHE A 673 51.96 0.88 -0.62
N GLY A 674 51.76 -0.44 -0.58
CA GLY A 674 52.85 -1.41 -0.44
C GLY A 674 53.70 -1.54 -1.71
N SER A 675 53.17 -1.15 -2.87
CA SER A 675 53.89 -1.19 -4.14
C SER A 675 53.35 -0.19 -5.17
N PHE A 676 54.14 0.09 -6.21
CA PHE A 676 53.69 0.88 -7.38
C PHE A 676 52.48 0.23 -8.08
N ALA A 677 52.43 -1.09 -8.16
CA ALA A 677 51.31 -1.81 -8.78
C ALA A 677 49.99 -1.56 -8.03
N GLU A 678 50.01 -1.65 -6.70
CA GLU A 678 48.86 -1.38 -5.83
C GLU A 678 48.40 0.08 -5.96
N ALA A 679 49.35 1.04 -5.97
CA ALA A 679 49.07 2.45 -6.18
C ALA A 679 48.35 2.72 -7.52
N THR A 680 48.82 2.11 -8.61
CA THR A 680 48.20 2.26 -9.94
C THR A 680 46.84 1.57 -10.07
N ALA A 681 46.62 0.45 -9.38
CA ALA A 681 45.34 -0.25 -9.35
C ALA A 681 44.28 0.58 -8.62
N TRP A 682 44.60 1.11 -7.44
CA TRP A 682 43.72 2.04 -6.72
C TRP A 682 43.43 3.30 -7.53
N LEU A 683 44.45 3.86 -8.20
CA LEU A 683 44.28 5.08 -8.99
C LEU A 683 43.27 4.90 -10.13
N THR A 684 43.20 3.71 -10.73
CA THR A 684 42.22 3.42 -11.80
C THR A 684 40.79 3.57 -11.28
N SER A 685 40.52 3.14 -10.05
CA SER A 685 39.23 3.35 -9.37
C SER A 685 39.03 4.82 -8.98
N ALA A 686 40.07 5.51 -8.52
CA ALA A 686 40.02 6.93 -8.18
C ALA A 686 39.62 7.82 -9.37
N VAL A 687 40.15 7.53 -10.57
CA VAL A 687 39.83 8.26 -11.81
C VAL A 687 38.35 8.15 -12.17
N GLN A 688 37.74 6.98 -11.99
CA GLN A 688 36.32 6.78 -12.25
C GLN A 688 35.44 7.73 -11.43
N HIS A 689 35.78 7.94 -10.14
CA HIS A 689 35.06 8.90 -9.30
C HIS A 689 35.24 10.35 -9.75
N SER A 690 36.39 10.72 -10.32
CA SER A 690 36.62 12.06 -10.89
C SER A 690 35.79 12.30 -12.14
N GLU A 691 35.70 11.31 -13.04
CA GLU A 691 34.86 11.37 -14.24
C GLU A 691 33.37 11.48 -13.91
N GLU A 692 32.88 10.69 -12.95
CA GLU A 692 31.48 10.74 -12.48
C GLU A 692 31.05 12.12 -11.96
N LEU A 693 31.99 12.91 -11.42
CA LEU A 693 31.71 14.21 -10.83
C LEU A 693 31.97 15.40 -11.77
N ASP A 694 32.53 15.12 -12.95
CA ASP A 694 33.14 16.13 -13.82
C ASP A 694 34.00 17.09 -12.99
N HIS A 695 34.91 16.51 -12.19
CA HIS A 695 35.78 17.22 -11.27
C HIS A 695 37.08 16.46 -11.06
N HIS A 696 38.19 17.05 -11.50
CA HIS A 696 39.46 16.33 -11.63
C HIS A 696 40.54 16.88 -10.70
N PRO A 697 41.25 16.00 -9.99
CA PRO A 697 42.36 16.38 -9.15
C PRO A 697 43.65 16.57 -9.95
N ASP A 698 44.60 17.30 -9.37
CA ASP A 698 45.99 17.26 -9.82
C ASP A 698 46.69 16.08 -9.13
N ILE A 699 47.22 15.15 -9.92
CA ILE A 699 47.72 13.85 -9.46
C ILE A 699 49.23 13.79 -9.69
N ASN A 700 49.98 13.45 -8.66
CA ASN A 700 51.40 13.14 -8.76
C ASN A 700 51.67 11.73 -8.20
N ILE A 701 52.31 10.87 -8.98
CA ILE A 701 52.59 9.48 -8.61
C ILE A 701 54.10 9.29 -8.62
N VAL A 702 54.64 8.84 -7.50
CA VAL A 702 56.07 8.54 -7.34
C VAL A 702 56.18 7.22 -6.57
N GLU A 703 56.67 6.17 -7.23
CA GLU A 703 56.77 4.82 -6.64
C GLU A 703 55.44 4.38 -6.01
N ALA A 704 55.43 3.95 -4.74
CA ALA A 704 54.24 3.49 -4.06
C ALA A 704 53.40 4.64 -3.45
N THR A 705 53.60 5.88 -3.89
CA THR A 705 52.97 7.06 -3.30
C THR A 705 52.15 7.84 -4.34
N VAL A 706 50.92 8.17 -4.00
CA VAL A 706 50.04 9.03 -4.82
C VAL A 706 49.69 10.29 -4.05
N THR A 707 50.18 11.44 -4.53
CA THR A 707 49.78 12.75 -4.01
C THR A 707 48.61 13.28 -4.82
N MET A 708 47.55 13.64 -4.12
CA MET A 708 46.33 14.20 -4.68
C MET A 708 46.19 15.65 -4.23
N HIS A 709 45.98 16.58 -5.17
CA HIS A 709 45.65 17.97 -4.88
C HIS A 709 44.28 18.31 -5.49
N MET A 710 43.34 18.76 -4.66
CA MET A 710 41.99 19.17 -5.11
C MET A 710 41.88 20.68 -5.11
N SER A 711 41.43 21.23 -6.23
CA SER A 711 40.92 22.60 -6.29
C SER A 711 39.88 22.72 -7.41
N THR A 712 38.89 23.58 -7.20
CA THR A 712 37.95 23.93 -8.26
C THR A 712 38.56 24.96 -9.19
N LYS A 713 38.96 24.50 -10.38
CA LYS A 713 39.74 25.28 -11.35
C LYS A 713 39.10 26.60 -11.77
N SER A 714 37.77 26.62 -11.90
CA SER A 714 37.01 27.80 -12.34
C SER A 714 37.02 28.95 -11.33
N CYS A 715 37.06 28.67 -10.02
CA CYS A 715 37.09 29.68 -8.96
C CYS A 715 38.46 29.80 -8.27
N LYS A 716 39.40 28.87 -8.52
CA LYS A 716 40.67 28.74 -7.79
C LYS A 716 40.45 28.69 -6.27
N CYS A 717 39.43 27.96 -5.87
CA CYS A 717 38.95 27.87 -4.50
C CYS A 717 38.60 26.43 -4.15
N ILE A 718 38.47 26.13 -2.86
CA ILE A 718 37.94 24.85 -2.40
C ILE A 718 36.41 24.95 -2.45
N THR A 719 35.75 24.05 -3.16
CA THR A 719 34.29 23.93 -3.19
C THR A 719 33.85 22.59 -2.64
N HIS A 720 32.54 22.38 -2.60
CA HIS A 720 31.95 21.11 -2.23
C HIS A 720 32.42 19.94 -3.11
N LYS A 721 32.71 20.17 -4.40
CA LYS A 721 33.23 19.14 -5.30
C LYS A 721 34.60 18.61 -4.84
N ASP A 722 35.47 19.51 -4.36
CA ASP A 722 36.80 19.15 -3.84
C ASP A 722 36.69 18.26 -2.59
N VAL A 723 35.83 18.66 -1.65
CA VAL A 723 35.62 17.93 -0.40
C VAL A 723 34.98 16.57 -0.65
N TYR A 724 33.99 16.51 -1.53
CA TYR A 724 33.27 15.28 -1.86
C TYR A 724 34.18 14.25 -2.53
N LEU A 725 34.96 14.66 -3.54
CA LEU A 725 35.92 13.77 -4.18
C LEU A 725 36.97 13.26 -3.19
N ALA A 726 37.52 14.15 -2.34
CA ALA A 726 38.48 13.78 -1.31
C ALA A 726 37.96 12.67 -0.36
N ARG A 727 36.70 12.74 0.10
CA ARG A 727 36.09 11.69 0.95
C ARG A 727 35.87 10.37 0.21
N ARG A 728 35.53 10.41 -1.08
CA ARG A 728 35.45 9.19 -1.90
C ARG A 728 36.81 8.51 -2.02
N LEU A 729 37.87 9.28 -2.25
CA LEU A 729 39.24 8.76 -2.30
C LEU A 729 39.68 8.16 -0.96
N ASP A 730 39.32 8.77 0.17
CA ASP A 730 39.61 8.20 1.49
C ASP A 730 38.89 6.87 1.73
N ARG A 731 37.64 6.73 1.28
CA ARG A 731 36.86 5.50 1.41
C ARG A 731 37.45 4.37 0.58
N THR A 732 37.78 4.61 -0.69
CA THR A 732 38.41 3.59 -1.55
C THR A 732 39.82 3.24 -1.10
N TYR A 733 40.56 4.18 -0.51
CA TYR A 733 41.86 3.88 0.07
C TYR A 733 41.75 2.99 1.31
N SER A 734 40.76 3.24 2.16
CA SER A 734 40.52 2.45 3.38
C SER A 734 40.13 1.00 3.08
N SER A 735 39.39 0.75 1.98
CA SER A 735 39.05 -0.61 1.55
C SER A 735 40.27 -1.38 1.04
N VAL A 736 41.21 -0.72 0.37
CA VAL A 736 42.49 -1.33 -0.03
C VAL A 736 43.30 -1.71 1.21
N GLN A 737 43.49 -0.79 2.16
CA GLN A 737 44.26 -1.04 3.39
C GLN A 737 43.68 -2.18 4.24
N SER A 738 42.36 -2.29 4.32
CA SER A 738 41.69 -3.39 5.05
C SER A 738 41.74 -4.74 4.33
N SER A 739 41.83 -4.75 2.99
CA SER A 739 42.06 -5.98 2.22
C SER A 739 43.50 -6.49 2.35
N SER A 740 44.49 -5.59 2.47
CA SER A 740 45.90 -5.92 2.68
C SER A 740 46.18 -6.50 4.08
N LEU A 741 45.37 -6.14 5.08
CA LEU A 741 45.46 -6.65 6.46
C LEU A 741 44.85 -8.04 6.68
N ASN A 742 44.06 -8.56 5.73
CA ASN A 742 43.42 -9.87 5.82
C ASN A 742 44.20 -11.00 5.09
N VAL A 743 45.43 -10.71 4.65
CA VAL A 743 46.28 -11.65 3.88
C VAL A 743 47.56 -12.06 4.65
N GLU A 744 47.72 -11.64 5.91
CA GLU A 744 48.84 -12.08 6.79
C GLU A 744 48.45 -13.18 7.79
#